data_AF-A0A1Q3G5I7-F1
#
_entry.id   AF-A0A1Q3G5I7-F1
#
_cell.length_a   1.000
_cell.length_b   1.000
_cell.length_c   1.000
_cell.angle_alpha   90.00
_cell.angle_beta   90.00
_cell.angle_gamma   90.00
#
_symmetry.space_group_name_H-M   'P 1'
#
loop_
_entity.id
_entity.type
_entity.pdbx_description
1 polymer ?
#
loop_
_entity_poly.entity_id
_entity_poly.type
_entity_poly.pdbx_seq_one_letter_code
_entity_poly.pdbx_strand_id
1 'polypeptide(L)'
;MALSKVAAKRTPFCQYGGAFRGLPAALAFAAAAKNAMQTASIDPSIVDATIVGNVNFLSQCDGGKTARHCGLYSGVPVERPALAVNLACGAGLQAVVSGCIELLTTPASAVLTGGTEIMSSLPLLVRNARFGTTLGAPYQLEEYITKQDRDSYSGLTLQECAEMLAKEHQVTRKEVDEFALQSHLRWKAAQEAGILKEQIAPVSVTIKNKQQTIETDDVRDVTEASLSELRASVEDGTVVTEGNSSRPADGAAAIILADASAISRYNLTPLARVVAWSRRGVAPARAGGAAQECARELLRGGKGVDLIEINETFAAQALIAARDLRMDRGRVNVNGGALAVGHPTAHRHPHRPAATGAAMTVNLVYELRRRNLKTAVATSSCGGGQEAEIARQDPGLKRHPRESLRAFLLSSLAAPLDGHGQKLVHQFCDTYEYARHHPGDFGEEEYQAYSRLLLKLLDTLKPLARLVGWAYVGVDPSIMGVGPVPAIEALLKATKLTLNDVDLIEINEAFCAQTLACAKALKLDMSKLNVNGGATALGHPLGASGSRITAHLVHELKKGGVVTAGNSSGINDGAGCVLLASEEAVSQHSLTPLARLLGWSFVGVDPSVMGIGPVPAIRNVLRETGVKLEDVDLVEINEAFAAQTLACAKELGLDRSKLNVNGGAIAMGHPVGASGARIMAHLAHELRRRGLKRGIGSACIGGGQGIALLIETV
;
A
#
# COMPACT_ATOMS: atom_id res chain seq x y z
N MET A 1 -16.79 -31.02 -4.38
CA MET A 1 -15.52 -30.67 -5.05
C MET A 1 -14.39 -30.73 -4.03
N ALA A 2 -13.23 -31.30 -4.38
CA ALA A 2 -12.07 -31.38 -3.49
C ALA A 2 -11.03 -30.34 -3.91
N LEU A 3 -10.78 -29.35 -3.05
CA LEU A 3 -9.73 -28.35 -3.23
C LEU A 3 -8.46 -28.84 -2.55
N SER A 4 -7.32 -28.78 -3.23
CA SER A 4 -6.07 -29.32 -2.70
C SER A 4 -4.94 -28.31 -2.74
N LYS A 5 -4.14 -28.33 -1.68
CA LYS A 5 -2.81 -27.73 -1.64
C LYS A 5 -1.85 -28.63 -2.39
N VAL A 6 -1.23 -28.14 -3.46
CA VAL A 6 -0.31 -28.90 -4.31
C VAL A 6 1.15 -28.50 -4.14
N ALA A 7 1.41 -27.28 -3.65
CA ALA A 7 2.75 -26.83 -3.28
C ALA A 7 2.67 -25.81 -2.13
N ALA A 8 3.70 -25.76 -1.27
CA ALA A 8 3.83 -24.75 -0.23
C ALA A 8 5.31 -24.55 0.15
N LYS A 9 5.73 -23.28 0.22
CA LYS A 9 7.06 -22.87 0.69
C LYS A 9 6.98 -21.53 1.41
N ARG A 10 7.97 -21.23 2.23
CA ARG A 10 8.19 -19.91 2.82
C ARG A 10 9.65 -19.51 2.70
N THR A 11 9.92 -18.22 2.74
CA THR A 11 11.30 -17.73 2.96
C THR A 11 11.73 -18.08 4.39
N PRO A 12 13.04 -18.03 4.70
CA PRO A 12 13.47 -17.76 6.07
C PRO A 12 12.77 -16.52 6.61
N PHE A 13 12.45 -16.52 7.89
CA PHE A 13 12.01 -15.31 8.57
C PHE A 13 13.22 -14.63 9.18
N CYS A 14 13.43 -13.37 8.83
CA CYS A 14 14.51 -12.55 9.33
C CYS A 14 14.01 -11.61 10.41
N GLN A 15 14.86 -11.31 11.39
CA GLN A 15 14.55 -10.30 12.39
C GLN A 15 14.42 -8.90 11.75
N TYR A 16 13.71 -8.01 12.44
CA TYR A 16 13.66 -6.59 12.10
C TYR A 16 15.06 -5.98 11.97
N GLY A 17 15.31 -5.22 10.91
CA GLY A 17 16.63 -4.68 10.54
C GLY A 17 17.61 -5.71 9.98
N GLY A 18 17.18 -6.98 9.85
CA GLY A 18 18.01 -8.11 9.43
C GLY A 18 18.31 -8.16 7.94
N ALA A 19 18.53 -9.37 7.42
CA ALA A 19 19.00 -9.60 6.05
C ALA A 19 18.00 -9.12 4.97
N PHE A 20 16.70 -9.08 5.29
CA PHE A 20 15.63 -8.74 4.34
C PHE A 20 15.25 -7.25 4.35
N ARG A 21 15.90 -6.39 5.15
CA ARG A 21 15.53 -4.97 5.30
C ARG A 21 15.50 -4.14 4.01
N GLY A 22 16.23 -4.56 2.99
CA GLY A 22 16.27 -3.92 1.67
C GLY A 22 15.62 -4.76 0.57
N LEU A 23 14.96 -5.87 0.92
CA LEU A 23 14.33 -6.78 -0.02
C LEU A 23 12.88 -6.34 -0.25
N PRO A 24 12.49 -6.02 -1.50
CA PRO A 24 11.10 -5.89 -1.90
C PRO A 24 10.20 -7.05 -1.41
N ALA A 25 9.09 -6.76 -0.73
CA ALA A 25 8.12 -7.77 -0.27
C ALA A 25 7.64 -8.68 -1.42
N ALA A 26 7.33 -8.10 -2.59
CA ALA A 26 6.97 -8.89 -3.76
C ALA A 26 8.05 -9.87 -4.23
N LEU A 27 9.34 -9.56 -4.05
CA LEU A 27 10.45 -10.46 -4.39
C LEU A 27 10.65 -11.54 -3.32
N ALA A 28 10.42 -11.22 -2.04
CA ALA A 28 10.40 -12.23 -0.98
C ALA A 28 9.32 -13.29 -1.25
N PHE A 29 8.11 -12.85 -1.60
CA PHE A 29 7.04 -13.76 -2.02
C PHE A 29 7.43 -14.57 -3.26
N ALA A 30 7.97 -13.91 -4.29
CA ALA A 30 8.36 -14.58 -5.52
C ALA A 30 9.44 -15.64 -5.31
N ALA A 31 10.37 -15.45 -4.37
CA ALA A 31 11.35 -16.46 -4.01
C ALA A 31 10.69 -17.73 -3.45
N ALA A 32 9.73 -17.57 -2.52
CA ALA A 32 8.95 -18.69 -2.00
C ALA A 32 8.11 -19.37 -3.10
N ALA A 33 7.39 -18.59 -3.91
CA ALA A 33 6.52 -19.10 -4.96
C ALA A 33 7.28 -19.86 -6.05
N LYS A 34 8.42 -19.32 -6.53
CA LYS A 34 9.28 -20.00 -7.51
C LYS A 34 9.82 -21.31 -6.97
N ASN A 35 10.29 -21.32 -5.73
CA ASN A 35 10.79 -22.55 -5.12
C ASN A 35 9.67 -23.60 -4.95
N ALA A 36 8.45 -23.17 -4.60
CA ALA A 36 7.28 -24.04 -4.50
C ALA A 36 6.93 -24.66 -5.86
N MET A 37 6.87 -23.84 -6.91
CA MET A 37 6.60 -24.29 -8.28
C MET A 37 7.69 -25.25 -8.80
N GLN A 38 8.96 -24.90 -8.62
CA GLN A 38 10.09 -25.74 -9.03
C GLN A 38 10.09 -27.09 -8.31
N THR A 39 9.92 -27.11 -6.99
CA THR A 39 9.92 -28.34 -6.18
C THR A 39 8.75 -29.25 -6.56
N ALA A 40 7.59 -28.67 -6.89
CA ALA A 40 6.40 -29.41 -7.29
C ALA A 40 6.30 -29.67 -8.81
N SER A 41 7.30 -29.25 -9.60
CA SER A 41 7.29 -29.32 -11.07
C SER A 41 6.04 -28.68 -11.70
N ILE A 42 5.59 -27.55 -11.15
CA ILE A 42 4.44 -26.78 -11.62
C ILE A 42 4.93 -25.69 -12.57
N ASP A 43 4.34 -25.67 -13.77
CA ASP A 43 4.50 -24.56 -14.72
C ASP A 43 3.68 -23.35 -14.24
N PRO A 44 4.27 -22.15 -14.10
CA PRO A 44 3.54 -20.94 -13.69
C PRO A 44 2.31 -20.61 -14.57
N SER A 45 2.27 -21.06 -15.83
CA SER A 45 1.16 -20.82 -16.76
C SER A 45 -0.16 -21.49 -16.36
N ILE A 46 -0.13 -22.48 -15.47
CA ILE A 46 -1.34 -23.12 -14.95
C ILE A 46 -2.05 -22.25 -13.91
N VAL A 47 -1.38 -21.24 -13.35
CA VAL A 47 -1.94 -20.36 -12.32
C VAL A 47 -2.92 -19.39 -12.96
N ASP A 48 -4.19 -19.49 -12.60
CA ASP A 48 -5.26 -18.66 -13.15
C ASP A 48 -5.36 -17.30 -12.44
N ALA A 49 -5.02 -17.24 -11.15
CA ALA A 49 -5.03 -16.01 -10.36
C ALA A 49 -3.97 -16.05 -9.24
N THR A 50 -3.53 -14.87 -8.80
CA THR A 50 -2.63 -14.71 -7.65
C THR A 50 -3.32 -13.94 -6.52
N ILE A 51 -3.38 -14.45 -5.30
CA ILE A 51 -4.00 -13.78 -4.16
C ILE A 51 -3.00 -13.68 -3.01
N VAL A 52 -2.69 -12.46 -2.57
CA VAL A 52 -1.61 -12.24 -1.58
C VAL A 52 -2.12 -11.45 -0.40
N GLY A 53 -1.88 -11.98 0.79
CA GLY A 53 -2.00 -11.26 2.05
C GLY A 53 -0.82 -10.32 2.25
N ASN A 54 -1.09 -9.02 2.34
CA ASN A 54 -0.10 -8.03 2.75
C ASN A 54 -0.81 -6.96 3.59
N VAL A 55 -0.23 -6.62 4.74
CA VAL A 55 -0.84 -5.65 5.66
C VAL A 55 -0.24 -4.30 5.39
N ASN A 56 1.09 -4.25 5.32
CA ASN A 56 1.83 -3.01 5.24
C ASN A 56 2.30 -2.74 3.81
N PHE A 57 1.36 -2.34 2.96
CA PHE A 57 1.61 -1.94 1.58
C PHE A 57 2.58 -0.75 1.43
N LEU A 58 2.89 -0.03 2.52
CA LEU A 58 3.88 1.06 2.50
C LEU A 58 5.32 0.58 2.61
N SER A 59 5.57 -0.68 2.96
CA SER A 59 6.91 -1.29 2.88
C SER A 59 7.47 -1.25 1.46
N GLN A 60 6.58 -1.12 0.47
CA GLN A 60 6.90 -0.85 -0.91
C GLN A 60 6.01 0.27 -1.44
N CYS A 61 6.55 1.46 -1.68
CA CYS A 61 5.79 2.60 -2.23
C CYS A 61 5.41 2.41 -3.72
N ASP A 62 4.84 1.25 -4.09
CA ASP A 62 4.38 0.93 -5.44
C ASP A 62 2.88 1.21 -5.64
N GLY A 63 2.20 1.77 -4.63
CA GLY A 63 0.80 2.16 -4.68
C GLY A 63 -0.15 0.97 -4.69
N GLY A 64 0.08 0.00 -3.79
CA GLY A 64 -0.80 -1.14 -3.54
C GLY A 64 -0.70 -2.26 -4.58
N LYS A 65 0.39 -2.30 -5.36
CA LYS A 65 0.58 -3.25 -6.48
C LYS A 65 1.33 -4.50 -6.06
N THR A 66 1.70 -4.63 -4.78
CA THR A 66 2.48 -5.73 -4.23
C THR A 66 1.97 -7.10 -4.67
N ALA A 67 0.67 -7.40 -4.55
CA ALA A 67 0.10 -8.70 -4.95
C ALA A 67 0.26 -8.99 -6.46
N ARG A 68 0.12 -7.96 -7.29
CA ARG A 68 0.32 -8.05 -8.74
C ARG A 68 1.79 -8.32 -9.07
N HIS A 69 2.69 -7.61 -8.42
CA HIS A 69 4.13 -7.83 -8.57
C HIS A 69 4.56 -9.21 -8.04
N CYS A 70 3.95 -9.71 -6.96
CA CYS A 70 4.18 -11.07 -6.47
C CYS A 70 3.93 -12.11 -7.58
N GLY A 71 2.78 -12.04 -8.27
CA GLY A 71 2.45 -12.96 -9.38
C GLY A 71 3.44 -12.84 -10.54
N LEU A 72 3.65 -11.61 -11.03
CA LEU A 72 4.55 -11.35 -12.16
C LEU A 72 6.00 -11.79 -11.87
N TYR A 73 6.55 -11.41 -10.71
CA TYR A 73 7.89 -11.82 -10.33
C TYR A 73 8.00 -13.32 -10.08
N SER A 74 6.90 -14.02 -9.75
CA SER A 74 6.87 -15.48 -9.63
C SER A 74 6.87 -16.19 -10.98
N GLY A 75 6.65 -15.47 -12.09
CA GLY A 75 6.58 -16.02 -13.45
C GLY A 75 5.15 -16.33 -13.91
N VAL A 76 4.12 -15.94 -13.13
CA VAL A 76 2.73 -16.08 -13.56
C VAL A 76 2.49 -15.19 -14.79
N PRO A 77 1.82 -15.67 -15.85
CA PRO A 77 1.61 -14.89 -17.07
C PRO A 77 0.92 -13.55 -16.82
N VAL A 78 1.26 -12.55 -17.63
CA VAL A 78 0.82 -11.16 -17.42
C VAL A 78 -0.69 -11.01 -17.52
N GLU A 79 -1.36 -11.82 -18.32
CA GLU A 79 -2.82 -11.83 -18.48
C GLU A 79 -3.57 -12.34 -17.24
N ARG A 80 -2.87 -12.96 -16.28
CA ARG A 80 -3.50 -13.54 -15.08
C ARG A 80 -3.65 -12.52 -13.97
N PRO A 81 -4.85 -12.32 -13.40
CA PRO A 81 -5.07 -11.28 -12.41
C PRO A 81 -4.40 -11.56 -11.05
N ALA A 82 -4.38 -10.53 -10.21
CA ALA A 82 -3.95 -10.60 -8.83
C ALA A 82 -4.80 -9.77 -7.86
N LEU A 83 -5.10 -10.33 -6.68
CA LEU A 83 -5.84 -9.70 -5.60
C LEU A 83 -4.97 -9.55 -4.35
N ALA A 84 -4.93 -8.34 -3.79
CA ALA A 84 -4.40 -8.11 -2.45
C ALA A 84 -5.52 -8.23 -1.43
N VAL A 85 -5.27 -8.95 -0.33
CA VAL A 85 -6.19 -8.98 0.82
C VAL A 85 -5.47 -8.48 2.07
N ASN A 86 -6.20 -7.72 2.88
CA ASN A 86 -5.73 -7.28 4.19
C ASN A 86 -6.72 -7.72 5.25
N LEU A 87 -6.23 -8.50 6.21
CA LEU A 87 -6.93 -8.90 7.43
C LEU A 87 -5.92 -8.91 8.59
N ALA A 88 -5.07 -7.88 8.64
CA ALA A 88 -3.84 -7.82 9.42
C ALA A 88 -3.12 -9.18 9.50
N CYS A 89 -2.85 -9.71 10.70
CA CYS A 89 -2.17 -10.99 10.91
C CYS A 89 -2.83 -12.18 10.19
N GLY A 90 -4.14 -12.10 9.90
CA GLY A 90 -4.89 -13.12 9.18
C GLY A 90 -4.81 -13.01 7.66
N ALA A 91 -4.12 -12.02 7.10
CA ALA A 91 -4.11 -11.74 5.66
C ALA A 91 -3.63 -12.94 4.81
N GLY A 92 -2.58 -13.64 5.25
CA GLY A 92 -2.06 -14.82 4.53
C GLY A 92 -3.07 -15.98 4.49
N LEU A 93 -3.80 -16.22 5.58
CA LEU A 93 -4.87 -17.23 5.62
C LEU A 93 -6.10 -16.77 4.81
N GLN A 94 -6.44 -15.49 4.89
CA GLN A 94 -7.52 -14.92 4.08
C GLN A 94 -7.22 -15.02 2.58
N ALA A 95 -5.95 -14.95 2.17
CA ALA A 95 -5.57 -15.18 0.77
C ALA A 95 -5.88 -16.61 0.32
N VAL A 96 -5.64 -17.60 1.18
CA VAL A 96 -6.00 -19.00 0.93
C VAL A 96 -7.52 -19.18 0.86
N VAL A 97 -8.28 -18.58 1.80
CA VAL A 97 -9.76 -18.60 1.76
C VAL A 97 -10.28 -17.97 0.46
N SER A 98 -9.73 -16.82 0.09
CA SER A 98 -10.12 -16.11 -1.14
C SER A 98 -9.78 -16.94 -2.38
N GLY A 99 -8.67 -17.68 -2.37
CA GLY A 99 -8.33 -18.62 -3.43
C GLY A 99 -9.27 -19.81 -3.49
N CYS A 100 -9.78 -20.29 -2.35
CA CYS A 100 -10.83 -21.31 -2.33
C CYS A 100 -12.15 -20.77 -2.91
N ILE A 101 -12.52 -19.52 -2.58
CA ILE A 101 -13.70 -18.87 -3.13
C ILE A 101 -13.55 -18.69 -4.65
N GLU A 102 -12.38 -18.25 -5.12
CA GLU A 102 -12.06 -18.14 -6.54
C GLU A 102 -12.31 -19.48 -7.27
N LEU A 103 -11.67 -20.56 -6.80
CA LEU A 103 -11.82 -21.91 -7.38
C LEU A 103 -13.25 -22.46 -7.34
N LEU A 104 -14.11 -21.96 -6.44
CA LEU A 104 -15.50 -22.42 -6.30
C LEU A 104 -16.51 -21.57 -7.06
N THR A 105 -16.17 -20.34 -7.40
CA THR A 105 -17.11 -19.35 -7.93
C THR A 105 -16.74 -18.84 -9.31
N THR A 106 -15.56 -19.20 -9.82
CA THR A 106 -15.09 -18.83 -11.16
C THR A 106 -14.56 -20.06 -11.91
N PRO A 107 -14.23 -19.94 -13.22
CA PRO A 107 -13.60 -21.01 -13.99
C PRO A 107 -12.15 -21.35 -13.60
N ALA A 108 -11.58 -20.69 -12.59
CA ALA A 108 -10.21 -20.95 -12.15
C ALA A 108 -10.04 -22.41 -11.69
N SER A 109 -8.93 -23.03 -12.08
CA SER A 109 -8.58 -24.41 -11.70
C SER A 109 -7.32 -24.47 -10.82
N ALA A 110 -6.44 -23.44 -10.87
CA ALA A 110 -5.34 -23.29 -9.92
C ALA A 110 -5.08 -21.82 -9.53
N VAL A 111 -4.76 -21.58 -8.25
CA VAL A 111 -4.53 -20.24 -7.68
C VAL A 111 -3.26 -20.22 -6.84
N LEU A 112 -2.40 -19.22 -7.09
CA LEU A 112 -1.25 -18.92 -6.24
C LEU A 112 -1.69 -18.04 -5.09
N THR A 113 -1.52 -18.51 -3.86
CA THR A 113 -1.95 -17.85 -2.64
C THR A 113 -0.79 -17.66 -1.66
N GLY A 114 -0.97 -16.85 -0.62
CA GLY A 114 -0.02 -16.77 0.50
C GLY A 114 0.04 -15.38 1.10
N GLY A 115 1.17 -15.02 1.71
CA GLY A 115 1.36 -13.70 2.29
C GLY A 115 2.81 -13.25 2.32
N THR A 116 3.02 -11.94 2.42
CA THR A 116 4.35 -11.33 2.50
C THR A 116 4.33 -10.11 3.40
N GLU A 117 5.41 -9.90 4.13
CA GLU A 117 5.63 -8.69 4.90
C GLU A 117 7.13 -8.40 5.05
N ILE A 118 7.50 -7.13 4.89
CA ILE A 118 8.86 -6.63 5.14
C ILE A 118 8.72 -5.42 6.06
N MET A 119 8.57 -5.69 7.35
CA MET A 119 8.37 -4.67 8.37
C MET A 119 9.58 -3.73 8.47
N SER A 120 10.78 -4.26 8.21
CA SER A 120 12.02 -3.48 8.20
C SER A 120 12.07 -2.35 7.17
N SER A 121 11.23 -2.40 6.13
CA SER A 121 11.19 -1.37 5.08
C SER A 121 10.08 -0.34 5.30
N LEU A 122 9.38 -0.38 6.43
CA LEU A 122 8.31 0.57 6.73
C LEU A 122 8.87 2.00 6.88
N PRO A 123 8.25 3.00 6.23
CA PRO A 123 8.77 4.36 6.26
C PRO A 123 8.45 5.05 7.59
N LEU A 124 9.24 6.07 7.93
CA LEU A 124 8.79 7.12 8.83
C LEU A 124 7.78 8.00 8.10
N LEU A 125 6.67 8.34 8.76
CA LEU A 125 5.63 9.18 8.19
C LEU A 125 5.76 10.62 8.67
N VAL A 126 5.43 11.56 7.78
CA VAL A 126 5.17 12.96 8.13
C VAL A 126 3.74 13.27 7.72
N ARG A 127 2.90 13.62 8.71
CA ARG A 127 1.51 14.01 8.46
C ARG A 127 1.39 15.50 8.16
N ASN A 128 0.26 15.87 7.56
CA ASN A 128 -0.15 17.26 7.33
C ASN A 128 0.82 18.11 6.50
N ALA A 129 1.72 17.48 5.73
CA ALA A 129 2.70 18.20 4.92
C ALA A 129 2.26 18.44 3.46
N ARG A 130 1.28 17.68 2.96
CA ARG A 130 0.92 17.67 1.53
C ARG A 130 0.41 19.03 1.02
N PHE A 131 -0.30 19.78 1.85
CA PHE A 131 -0.92 21.06 1.49
C PHE A 131 -0.20 22.26 2.12
N GLY A 132 1.08 22.06 2.47
CA GLY A 132 1.89 23.06 3.18
C GLY A 132 1.75 22.95 4.69
N THR A 133 2.76 23.48 5.38
CA THR A 133 2.80 23.60 6.83
C THR A 133 2.96 25.05 7.23
N THR A 134 2.51 25.40 8.42
CA THR A 134 2.81 26.72 9.00
C THR A 134 4.32 26.92 9.08
N LEU A 135 4.80 28.10 8.66
CA LEU A 135 6.22 28.46 8.76
C LEU A 135 6.71 28.28 10.20
N GLY A 136 7.74 27.47 10.40
CA GLY A 136 8.31 27.16 11.71
C GLY A 136 7.63 26.01 12.48
N ALA A 137 6.54 25.42 11.96
CA ALA A 137 5.98 24.21 12.55
C ALA A 137 6.93 23.01 12.31
N PRO A 138 7.26 22.22 13.36
CA PRO A 138 8.11 21.05 13.21
C PRO A 138 7.36 19.93 12.48
N TYR A 139 8.06 19.21 11.60
CA TYR A 139 7.55 17.95 11.07
C TYR A 139 7.66 16.87 12.15
N GLN A 140 6.54 16.24 12.49
CA GLN A 140 6.54 15.06 13.36
C GLN A 140 6.84 13.83 12.52
N LEU A 141 7.99 13.21 12.78
CA LEU A 141 8.34 11.90 12.21
C LEU A 141 7.66 10.83 13.06
N GLU A 142 6.62 10.22 12.49
CA GLU A 142 5.92 9.10 13.10
C GLU A 142 6.57 7.79 12.66
N GLU A 143 7.00 6.99 13.62
CA GLU A 143 7.40 5.60 13.35
C GLU A 143 6.16 4.75 13.10
N TYR A 144 6.07 4.21 11.89
CA TYR A 144 4.86 3.53 11.44
C TYR A 144 4.54 2.28 12.27
N ILE A 145 5.56 1.51 12.68
CA ILE A 145 5.39 0.28 13.46
C ILE A 145 4.75 0.59 14.81
N THR A 146 5.32 1.52 15.58
CA THR A 146 4.81 1.85 16.93
C THR A 146 3.46 2.53 16.88
N LYS A 147 3.13 3.25 15.80
CA LYS A 147 1.79 3.82 15.60
C LYS A 147 0.72 2.77 15.29
N GLN A 148 1.08 1.58 14.81
CA GLN A 148 0.13 0.50 14.54
C GLN A 148 -0.21 -0.35 15.77
N ASP A 149 0.62 -0.30 16.82
CA ASP A 149 0.46 -1.17 17.99
C ASP A 149 -0.81 -0.89 18.79
N ARG A 150 -1.28 0.37 18.78
CA ARG A 150 -2.50 0.79 19.47
C ARG A 150 -3.68 0.76 18.52
N ASP A 151 -4.66 -0.07 18.84
CA ASP A 151 -5.95 -0.05 18.16
C ASP A 151 -6.65 1.28 18.47
N SER A 152 -6.88 2.09 17.44
CA SER A 152 -7.51 3.41 17.55
C SER A 152 -8.96 3.34 18.04
N TYR A 153 -9.61 2.19 17.89
CA TYR A 153 -10.99 1.99 18.30
C TYR A 153 -11.12 1.64 19.78
N SER A 154 -10.44 0.58 20.24
CA SER A 154 -10.48 0.20 21.65
C SER A 154 -9.62 1.09 22.54
N GLY A 155 -8.64 1.80 21.95
CA GLY A 155 -7.62 2.54 22.66
C GLY A 155 -6.62 1.64 23.38
N LEU A 156 -6.64 0.32 23.14
CA LEU A 156 -5.75 -0.67 23.74
C LEU A 156 -4.66 -1.07 22.75
N THR A 157 -3.49 -1.36 23.28
CA THR A 157 -2.42 -2.07 22.57
C THR A 157 -2.70 -3.57 22.54
N LEU A 158 -2.07 -4.29 21.61
CA LEU A 158 -2.17 -5.75 21.54
C LEU A 158 -1.69 -6.42 22.84
N GLN A 159 -0.66 -5.87 23.47
CA GLN A 159 -0.09 -6.36 24.74
C GLN A 159 -1.09 -6.18 25.89
N GLU A 160 -1.79 -5.03 25.96
CA GLU A 160 -2.84 -4.81 26.96
C GLU A 160 -4.02 -5.78 26.77
N CYS A 161 -4.44 -6.01 25.53
CA CYS A 161 -5.46 -7.01 25.21
C CYS A 161 -5.04 -8.42 25.66
N ALA A 162 -3.76 -8.78 25.50
CA ALA A 162 -3.24 -10.07 25.93
C ALA A 162 -3.16 -10.21 27.46
N GLU A 163 -2.78 -9.16 28.19
CA GLU A 163 -2.79 -9.12 29.66
C GLU A 163 -4.21 -9.27 30.21
N MET A 164 -5.19 -8.57 29.61
CA MET A 164 -6.59 -8.70 29.98
C MET A 164 -7.09 -10.14 29.81
N LEU A 165 -6.73 -10.77 28.69
CA LEU A 165 -7.09 -12.15 28.41
C LEU A 165 -6.39 -13.12 29.39
N ALA A 166 -5.11 -12.92 29.69
CA ALA A 166 -4.38 -13.72 30.66
C ALA A 166 -5.04 -13.65 32.05
N LYS A 167 -5.44 -12.45 32.49
CA LYS A 167 -6.16 -12.24 33.75
C LYS A 167 -7.53 -12.94 33.75
N GLU A 168 -8.32 -12.80 32.69
CA GLU A 168 -9.63 -13.46 32.55
C GLU A 168 -9.52 -14.98 32.66
N HIS A 169 -8.49 -15.55 32.03
CA HIS A 169 -8.28 -16.99 31.98
C HIS A 169 -7.36 -17.53 33.09
N GLN A 170 -6.91 -16.69 34.02
CA GLN A 170 -5.99 -17.07 35.12
C GLN A 170 -4.69 -17.71 34.62
N VAL A 171 -4.17 -17.22 33.48
CA VAL A 171 -2.89 -17.66 32.93
C VAL A 171 -1.76 -16.94 33.66
N THR A 172 -0.79 -17.69 34.17
CA THR A 172 0.30 -17.14 34.97
C THR A 172 1.52 -16.77 34.13
N ARG A 173 2.34 -15.82 34.61
CA ARG A 173 3.63 -15.46 33.99
C ARG A 173 4.52 -16.70 33.74
N LYS A 174 4.60 -17.59 34.72
CA LYS A 174 5.39 -18.82 34.64
C LYS A 174 4.93 -19.70 33.47
N GLU A 175 3.63 -19.94 33.31
CA GLU A 175 3.11 -20.76 32.22
C GLU A 175 3.42 -20.17 30.84
N VAL A 176 3.36 -18.84 30.72
CA VAL A 176 3.61 -18.12 29.47
C VAL A 176 5.10 -18.14 29.11
N ASP A 177 5.99 -17.97 30.09
CA ASP A 177 7.44 -18.10 29.89
C ASP A 177 7.85 -19.55 29.58
N GLU A 178 7.27 -20.54 30.26
CA GLU A 178 7.49 -21.96 29.95
C GLU A 178 7.04 -22.28 28.51
N PHE A 179 5.89 -21.77 28.08
CA PHE A 179 5.43 -21.94 26.69
C PHE A 179 6.37 -21.29 25.69
N ALA A 180 6.84 -20.06 25.96
CA ALA A 180 7.80 -19.38 25.11
C ALA A 180 9.11 -20.19 24.98
N LEU A 181 9.67 -20.65 26.11
CA LEU A 181 10.85 -21.50 26.13
C LEU A 181 10.64 -22.78 25.32
N GLN A 182 9.52 -23.46 25.51
CA GLN A 182 9.18 -24.66 24.74
C GLN A 182 9.05 -24.38 23.24
N SER A 183 8.54 -23.21 22.84
CA SER A 183 8.51 -22.81 21.43
C SER A 183 9.91 -22.68 20.84
N HIS A 184 10.85 -22.04 21.55
CA HIS A 184 12.26 -21.94 21.12
C HIS A 184 12.94 -23.31 21.05
N LEU A 185 12.74 -24.17 22.05
CA LEU A 185 13.31 -25.51 22.09
C LEU A 185 12.78 -26.40 20.95
N ARG A 186 11.48 -26.31 20.65
CA ARG A 186 10.86 -27.04 19.52
C ARG A 186 11.39 -26.56 18.18
N TRP A 187 11.52 -25.25 17.98
CA TRP A 187 12.14 -24.71 16.77
C TRP A 187 13.58 -25.21 16.62
N LYS A 188 14.38 -25.14 17.70
CA LYS A 188 15.78 -25.57 17.70
C LYS A 188 15.91 -27.05 17.34
N ALA A 189 15.11 -27.90 17.98
CA ALA A 189 15.07 -29.33 17.67
C ALA A 189 14.65 -29.59 16.22
N ALA A 190 13.66 -28.84 15.69
CA ALA A 190 13.23 -28.97 14.30
C ALA A 190 14.30 -28.52 13.30
N GLN A 191 15.05 -27.46 13.62
CA GLN A 191 16.16 -26.96 12.82
C GLN A 191 17.33 -27.95 12.80
N GLU A 192 17.75 -28.45 13.96
CA GLU A 192 18.82 -29.44 14.11
C GLU A 192 18.47 -30.77 13.41
N ALA A 193 17.22 -31.20 13.51
CA ALA A 193 16.72 -32.39 12.80
C ALA A 193 16.48 -32.15 11.31
N GLY A 194 16.65 -30.93 10.79
CA GLY A 194 16.42 -30.58 9.39
C GLY A 194 14.96 -30.63 8.94
N ILE A 195 14.00 -30.65 9.87
CA ILE A 195 12.55 -30.75 9.59
C ILE A 195 12.06 -29.56 8.76
N LEU A 196 12.65 -28.38 8.96
CA LEU A 196 12.23 -27.15 8.29
C LEU A 196 12.77 -27.04 6.85
N LYS A 197 13.80 -27.81 6.47
CA LYS A 197 14.48 -27.69 5.15
C LYS A 197 13.51 -27.84 3.97
N GLU A 198 12.51 -28.71 4.09
CA GLU A 198 11.54 -28.93 3.01
C GLU A 198 10.61 -27.73 2.78
N GLN A 199 10.35 -26.91 3.80
CA GLN A 199 9.44 -25.76 3.69
C GLN A 199 10.16 -24.43 3.45
N ILE A 200 11.47 -24.33 3.72
CA ILE A 200 12.26 -23.12 3.50
C ILE A 200 12.72 -23.04 2.04
N ALA A 201 12.44 -21.91 1.41
CA ALA A 201 12.97 -21.48 0.13
C ALA A 201 14.16 -20.53 0.37
N PRO A 202 15.40 -20.92 0.05
CA PRO A 202 16.56 -20.04 0.19
C PRO A 202 16.38 -18.73 -0.60
N VAL A 203 16.81 -17.61 -0.02
CA VAL A 203 16.68 -16.28 -0.63
C VAL A 203 18.06 -15.64 -0.75
N SER A 204 18.44 -15.26 -1.97
CA SER A 204 19.65 -14.50 -2.21
C SER A 204 19.41 -13.00 -2.03
N VAL A 205 20.19 -12.37 -1.15
CA VAL A 205 20.12 -10.93 -0.86
C VAL A 205 21.50 -10.30 -1.01
N THR A 206 21.53 -8.99 -1.28
CA THR A 206 22.78 -8.22 -1.34
C THR A 206 22.95 -7.44 -0.05
N ILE A 207 23.99 -7.78 0.73
CA ILE A 207 24.33 -7.10 1.99
C ILE A 207 25.74 -6.54 1.85
N LYS A 208 25.91 -5.22 2.02
CA LYS A 208 27.20 -4.53 1.89
C LYS A 208 27.92 -4.88 0.56
N ASN A 209 27.19 -4.84 -0.56
CA ASN A 209 27.65 -5.20 -1.91
C ASN A 209 28.14 -6.65 -2.10
N LYS A 210 27.82 -7.56 -1.17
CA LYS A 210 28.09 -8.99 -1.31
C LYS A 210 26.78 -9.75 -1.40
N GLN A 211 26.71 -10.70 -2.33
CA GLN A 211 25.60 -11.64 -2.35
C GLN A 211 25.74 -12.65 -1.21
N GLN A 212 24.64 -12.88 -0.51
CA GLN A 212 24.51 -13.85 0.55
C GLN A 212 23.20 -14.61 0.35
N THR A 213 23.24 -15.94 0.50
CA THR A 213 22.04 -16.76 0.53
C THR A 213 21.61 -16.94 1.99
N ILE A 214 20.35 -16.61 2.27
CA ILE A 214 19.71 -16.82 3.56
C ILE A 214 18.83 -18.06 3.44
N GLU A 215 19.01 -19.03 4.32
CA GLU A 215 18.33 -20.34 4.28
C GLU A 215 17.90 -20.85 5.66
N THR A 216 18.07 -20.03 6.70
CA THR A 216 17.72 -20.35 8.09
C THR A 216 17.05 -19.16 8.73
N ASP A 217 16.05 -19.42 9.58
CA ASP A 217 15.36 -18.37 10.33
C ASP A 217 16.31 -17.69 11.33
N ASP A 218 16.10 -16.39 11.54
CA ASP A 218 16.86 -15.59 12.48
C ASP A 218 16.20 -15.60 13.86
N VAL A 219 16.48 -16.64 14.64
CA VAL A 219 15.88 -16.92 15.94
C VAL A 219 16.81 -16.50 17.08
N ARG A 220 16.23 -15.92 18.13
CA ARG A 220 16.97 -15.56 19.34
C ARG A 220 17.23 -16.76 20.23
N ASP A 221 18.36 -16.74 20.92
CA ASP A 221 18.65 -17.65 22.01
C ASP A 221 17.91 -17.23 23.27
N VAL A 222 17.22 -18.19 23.90
CA VAL A 222 16.39 -17.96 25.09
C VAL A 222 16.66 -19.04 26.12
N THR A 223 16.85 -18.60 27.35
CA THR A 223 16.94 -19.46 28.54
C THR A 223 15.82 -19.13 29.52
N GLU A 224 15.49 -20.07 30.41
CA GLU A 224 14.50 -19.85 31.46
C GLU A 224 14.85 -18.62 32.32
N ALA A 225 16.12 -18.49 32.72
CA ALA A 225 16.63 -17.34 33.46
C ALA A 225 16.38 -16.03 32.69
N SER A 226 16.74 -15.99 31.39
CA SER A 226 16.56 -14.80 30.56
C SER A 226 15.10 -14.38 30.40
N LEU A 227 14.15 -15.32 30.46
CA LEU A 227 12.73 -15.00 30.40
C LEU A 227 12.23 -14.43 31.72
N SER A 228 12.60 -15.05 32.84
CA SER A 228 12.10 -14.67 34.17
C SER A 228 12.51 -13.27 34.61
N GLU A 229 13.65 -12.77 34.13
CA GLU A 229 14.18 -11.43 34.44
C GLU A 229 13.48 -10.30 33.67
N LEU A 230 12.75 -10.62 32.59
CA LEU A 230 12.13 -9.61 31.75
C LEU A 230 10.94 -8.96 32.44
N ARG A 231 10.88 -7.63 32.32
CA ARG A 231 9.77 -6.81 32.81
C ARG A 231 8.56 -6.97 31.91
N ALA A 232 7.38 -6.73 32.48
CA ALA A 232 6.14 -6.67 31.72
C ALA A 232 6.20 -5.56 30.65
N SER A 233 5.66 -5.86 29.48
CA SER A 233 5.65 -4.96 28.32
C SER A 233 4.70 -3.77 28.51
N VAL A 234 3.76 -3.85 29.44
CA VAL A 234 2.80 -2.79 29.77
C VAL A 234 2.92 -2.38 31.24
N GLU A 235 2.48 -1.17 31.57
CA GLU A 235 2.73 -0.55 32.89
C GLU A 235 2.11 -1.31 34.06
N ASP A 236 0.86 -1.74 33.89
CA ASP A 236 0.12 -2.54 34.89
C ASP A 236 0.13 -4.04 34.57
N GLY A 237 1.01 -4.47 33.67
CA GLY A 237 1.12 -5.85 33.20
C GLY A 237 1.90 -6.73 34.17
N THR A 238 1.61 -8.03 34.16
CA THR A 238 2.36 -9.02 34.96
C THR A 238 2.78 -10.25 34.16
N VAL A 239 2.14 -10.51 33.02
CA VAL A 239 2.26 -11.77 32.28
C VAL A 239 3.02 -11.59 30.96
N VAL A 240 2.71 -10.55 30.20
CA VAL A 240 3.20 -10.33 28.84
C VAL A 240 4.53 -9.58 28.88
N THR A 241 5.56 -10.14 28.25
CA THR A 241 6.89 -9.56 28.13
C THR A 241 7.38 -9.63 26.70
N GLU A 242 8.45 -8.90 26.38
CA GLU A 242 9.16 -9.08 25.11
C GLU A 242 9.75 -10.49 24.97
N GLY A 243 9.92 -11.19 26.08
CA GLY A 243 10.45 -12.54 26.16
C GLY A 243 9.50 -13.59 25.62
N ASN A 244 8.21 -13.35 25.80
CA ASN A 244 7.13 -14.29 25.55
C ASN A 244 6.08 -13.77 24.55
N SER A 245 6.47 -12.74 23.78
CA SER A 245 5.71 -12.15 22.67
C SER A 245 6.49 -12.29 21.36
N SER A 246 5.78 -12.40 20.24
CA SER A 246 6.38 -12.36 18.91
C SER A 246 6.87 -10.94 18.58
N ARG A 247 7.86 -10.82 17.70
CA ARG A 247 8.45 -9.52 17.32
C ARG A 247 8.26 -9.23 15.83
N PRO A 248 8.44 -7.96 15.41
CA PRO A 248 8.48 -7.62 13.99
C PRO A 248 9.53 -8.47 13.25
N ALA A 249 9.13 -9.01 12.11
CA ALA A 249 9.94 -9.88 11.28
C ALA A 249 9.64 -9.66 9.80
N ASP A 250 10.59 -10.04 8.97
CA ASP A 250 10.49 -9.98 7.51
C ASP A 250 10.39 -11.39 6.94
N GLY A 251 9.44 -11.61 6.03
CA GLY A 251 9.30 -12.90 5.37
C GLY A 251 8.09 -13.02 4.46
N ALA A 252 8.03 -14.13 3.73
CA ALA A 252 6.91 -14.46 2.87
C ALA A 252 6.63 -15.96 2.85
N ALA A 253 5.40 -16.33 2.51
CA ALA A 253 4.98 -17.71 2.27
C ALA A 253 4.06 -17.78 1.05
N ALA A 254 4.22 -18.83 0.25
CA ALA A 254 3.47 -19.06 -0.97
C ALA A 254 2.92 -20.49 -0.99
N ILE A 255 1.66 -20.62 -1.43
CA ILE A 255 0.88 -21.85 -1.44
C ILE A 255 0.13 -21.92 -2.77
N ILE A 256 0.17 -23.06 -3.46
CA ILE A 256 -0.62 -23.27 -4.68
C ILE A 256 -1.81 -24.17 -4.35
N LEU A 257 -3.00 -23.65 -4.64
CA LEU A 257 -4.26 -24.38 -4.55
C LEU A 257 -4.67 -24.84 -5.95
N ALA A 258 -5.21 -26.04 -6.04
CA ALA A 258 -5.75 -26.60 -7.28
C ALA A 258 -7.03 -27.38 -7.00
N ASP A 259 -7.96 -27.36 -7.95
CA ASP A 259 -9.14 -28.20 -7.93
C ASP A 259 -8.82 -29.63 -8.41
N ALA A 260 -9.79 -30.54 -8.32
CA ALA A 260 -9.60 -31.92 -8.76
C ALA A 260 -9.30 -32.04 -10.26
N SER A 261 -9.80 -31.11 -11.08
CA SER A 261 -9.60 -31.13 -12.53
C SER A 261 -8.17 -30.77 -12.91
N ALA A 262 -7.58 -29.72 -12.30
CA ALA A 262 -6.20 -29.33 -12.47
C ALA A 262 -5.23 -30.41 -11.95
N ILE A 263 -5.55 -31.04 -10.82
CA ILE A 263 -4.74 -32.15 -10.29
C ILE A 263 -4.61 -33.28 -11.32
N SER A 264 -5.74 -33.69 -11.91
CA SER A 264 -5.75 -34.75 -12.93
C SER A 264 -5.08 -34.29 -14.24
N ARG A 265 -5.39 -33.06 -14.69
CA ARG A 265 -4.92 -32.52 -15.97
C ARG A 265 -3.41 -32.33 -16.02
N TYR A 266 -2.83 -31.83 -14.93
CA TYR A 266 -1.41 -31.50 -14.84
C TYR A 266 -0.61 -32.52 -14.02
N ASN A 267 -1.20 -33.67 -13.68
CA ASN A 267 -0.57 -34.74 -12.89
C ASN A 267 0.05 -34.23 -11.58
N LEU A 268 -0.66 -33.35 -10.86
CA LEU A 268 -0.17 -32.74 -9.64
C LEU A 268 -0.28 -33.71 -8.47
N THR A 269 0.66 -33.64 -7.53
CA THR A 269 0.57 -34.41 -6.29
C THR A 269 -0.04 -33.56 -5.18
N PRO A 270 -1.30 -33.80 -4.74
CA PRO A 270 -1.88 -33.07 -3.64
C PRO A 270 -1.17 -33.41 -2.32
N LEU A 271 -0.72 -32.37 -1.62
CA LEU A 271 -0.09 -32.46 -0.30
C LEU A 271 -1.14 -32.54 0.82
N ALA A 272 -2.22 -31.77 0.66
CA ALA A 272 -3.32 -31.71 1.61
C ALA A 272 -4.62 -31.28 0.93
N ARG A 273 -5.76 -31.66 1.50
CA ARG A 273 -7.10 -31.20 1.05
C ARG A 273 -7.60 -30.10 1.99
N VAL A 274 -8.12 -28.99 1.45
CA VAL A 274 -8.87 -28.00 2.23
C VAL A 274 -10.29 -28.53 2.41
N VAL A 275 -10.74 -28.67 3.66
CA VAL A 275 -12.04 -29.30 3.95
C VAL A 275 -13.09 -28.34 4.50
N ALA A 276 -12.66 -27.26 5.16
CA ALA A 276 -13.55 -26.24 5.70
C ALA A 276 -12.77 -24.97 6.08
N TRP A 277 -13.47 -23.86 6.21
CA TRP A 277 -12.98 -22.62 6.80
C TRP A 277 -14.11 -21.91 7.57
N SER A 278 -13.76 -21.10 8.55
CA SER A 278 -14.71 -20.24 9.29
C SER A 278 -14.12 -18.85 9.53
N ARG A 279 -15.01 -17.86 9.65
CA ARG A 279 -14.72 -16.48 10.02
C ARG A 279 -15.66 -16.02 11.11
N ARG A 280 -15.12 -15.45 12.20
CA ARG A 280 -15.90 -14.87 13.29
C ARG A 280 -15.34 -13.54 13.73
N GLY A 281 -16.26 -12.64 14.07
CA GLY A 281 -15.98 -11.41 14.80
C GLY A 281 -16.17 -11.61 16.29
N VAL A 282 -15.30 -11.03 17.12
CA VAL A 282 -15.46 -10.89 18.59
C VAL A 282 -15.17 -9.45 18.98
N ALA A 283 -15.48 -9.01 20.20
CA ALA A 283 -15.08 -7.68 20.65
C ALA A 283 -13.54 -7.50 20.59
N PRO A 284 -12.99 -6.34 20.14
CA PRO A 284 -11.55 -6.08 20.07
C PRO A 284 -10.80 -6.34 21.37
N ALA A 285 -11.38 -5.94 22.51
CA ALA A 285 -10.85 -6.24 23.84
C ALA A 285 -10.73 -7.75 24.15
N ARG A 286 -11.39 -8.60 23.34
CA ARG A 286 -11.38 -10.06 23.40
C ARG A 286 -10.85 -10.70 22.12
N ALA A 287 -10.10 -9.99 21.28
CA ALA A 287 -9.62 -10.49 19.99
C ALA A 287 -8.87 -11.84 20.10
N GLY A 288 -8.17 -12.09 21.22
CA GLY A 288 -7.51 -13.37 21.48
C GLY A 288 -8.43 -14.57 21.78
N GLY A 289 -9.74 -14.35 21.87
CA GLY A 289 -10.79 -15.36 22.05
C GLY A 289 -11.48 -15.83 20.74
N ALA A 290 -11.20 -15.18 19.62
CA ALA A 290 -11.88 -15.46 18.35
C ALA A 290 -11.43 -16.78 17.69
N ALA A 291 -10.14 -17.13 17.85
CA ALA A 291 -9.58 -18.39 17.35
C ALA A 291 -10.34 -19.61 17.90
N GLN A 292 -10.72 -19.55 19.18
CA GLN A 292 -11.44 -20.58 19.92
C GLN A 292 -12.87 -20.73 19.38
N GLU A 293 -13.58 -19.63 19.15
CA GLU A 293 -14.94 -19.67 18.61
C GLU A 293 -14.99 -20.25 17.19
N CYS A 294 -14.09 -19.80 16.31
CA CYS A 294 -13.96 -20.37 14.97
C CYS A 294 -13.59 -21.87 15.02
N ALA A 295 -12.68 -22.28 15.91
CA ALA A 295 -12.30 -23.68 16.07
C ALA A 295 -13.47 -24.52 16.58
N ARG A 296 -14.21 -24.05 17.60
CA ARG A 296 -15.42 -24.71 18.11
C ARG A 296 -16.44 -24.92 17.00
N GLU A 297 -16.68 -23.91 16.17
CA GLU A 297 -17.60 -24.02 15.04
C GLU A 297 -17.19 -25.08 14.02
N LEU A 298 -15.92 -25.10 13.63
CA LEU A 298 -15.38 -26.10 12.71
C LEU A 298 -15.45 -27.51 13.29
N LEU A 299 -15.34 -27.63 14.61
CA LEU A 299 -15.37 -28.90 15.36
C LEU A 299 -16.78 -29.39 15.69
N ARG A 300 -17.83 -28.55 15.60
CA ARG A 300 -19.23 -28.95 15.87
C ARG A 300 -19.70 -30.14 15.02
N GLY A 301 -19.05 -30.41 13.90
CA GLY A 301 -19.32 -31.57 13.03
C GLY A 301 -18.78 -32.92 13.52
N GLY A 302 -18.22 -33.03 14.74
CA GLY A 302 -17.77 -34.30 15.32
C GLY A 302 -16.49 -34.89 14.69
N LYS A 303 -15.76 -34.12 13.87
CA LYS A 303 -14.46 -34.54 13.35
C LYS A 303 -13.39 -34.35 14.43
N GLY A 304 -12.66 -35.41 14.76
CA GLY A 304 -11.47 -35.31 15.62
C GLY A 304 -10.38 -34.47 14.93
N VAL A 305 -9.65 -33.67 15.72
CA VAL A 305 -8.50 -32.88 15.24
C VAL A 305 -7.23 -33.38 15.91
N ASP A 306 -6.24 -33.71 15.09
CA ASP A 306 -4.96 -34.26 15.58
C ASP A 306 -3.95 -33.16 15.90
N LEU A 307 -4.03 -32.03 15.20
CA LEU A 307 -3.07 -30.92 15.25
C LEU A 307 -3.78 -29.57 15.12
N ILE A 308 -3.37 -28.58 15.94
CA ILE A 308 -3.73 -27.17 15.72
C ILE A 308 -2.46 -26.32 15.64
N GLU A 309 -2.36 -25.55 14.57
CA GLU A 309 -1.41 -24.45 14.44
C GLU A 309 -2.13 -23.13 14.68
N ILE A 310 -1.68 -22.41 15.70
CA ILE A 310 -2.16 -21.08 16.02
C ILE A 310 -1.10 -20.11 15.52
N ASN A 311 -1.53 -19.04 14.84
CA ASN A 311 -0.67 -17.87 14.61
C ASN A 311 -0.81 -16.95 15.83
N GLU A 312 -0.03 -17.19 16.88
CA GLU A 312 -0.07 -16.42 18.12
C GLU A 312 0.90 -15.23 18.10
N THR A 313 0.40 -14.07 18.51
CA THR A 313 1.26 -12.93 18.87
C THR A 313 1.80 -13.08 20.29
N PHE A 314 1.07 -13.79 21.16
CA PHE A 314 1.37 -13.98 22.58
C PHE A 314 1.17 -15.43 23.03
N ALA A 315 2.12 -15.97 23.80
CA ALA A 315 2.04 -17.34 24.35
C ALA A 315 0.75 -17.62 25.13
N ALA A 316 0.21 -16.62 25.84
CA ALA A 316 -1.04 -16.74 26.59
C ALA A 316 -2.24 -17.16 25.71
N GLN A 317 -2.33 -16.65 24.47
CA GLN A 317 -3.44 -16.96 23.56
C GLN A 317 -3.45 -18.44 23.17
N ALA A 318 -2.29 -19.01 22.88
CA ALA A 318 -2.15 -20.41 22.52
C ALA A 318 -2.52 -21.35 23.69
N LEU A 319 -2.10 -21.02 24.91
CA LEU A 319 -2.43 -21.79 26.12
C LEU A 319 -3.94 -21.79 26.40
N ILE A 320 -4.59 -20.63 26.23
CA ILE A 320 -6.04 -20.49 26.43
C ILE A 320 -6.79 -21.32 25.40
N ALA A 321 -6.42 -21.23 24.13
CA ALA A 321 -7.03 -22.02 23.08
C ALA A 321 -6.89 -23.53 23.30
N ALA A 322 -5.70 -24.00 23.70
CA ALA A 322 -5.46 -25.40 24.01
C ALA A 322 -6.38 -25.91 25.14
N ARG A 323 -6.49 -25.12 26.23
CA ARG A 323 -7.35 -25.45 27.38
C ARG A 323 -8.81 -25.50 26.99
N ASP A 324 -9.28 -24.48 26.28
CA ASP A 324 -10.69 -24.32 25.91
C ASP A 324 -11.16 -25.37 24.90
N LEU A 325 -10.25 -25.85 24.04
CA LEU A 325 -10.51 -26.94 23.09
C LEU A 325 -10.27 -28.33 23.69
N ARG A 326 -9.89 -28.42 24.97
CA ARG A 326 -9.55 -29.68 25.68
C ARG A 326 -8.47 -30.49 24.95
N MET A 327 -7.46 -29.81 24.43
CA MET A 327 -6.38 -30.42 23.67
C MET A 327 -5.11 -30.60 24.49
N ASP A 328 -4.35 -31.64 24.15
CA ASP A 328 -2.98 -31.82 24.64
C ASP A 328 -2.08 -30.69 24.12
N ARG A 329 -1.32 -30.05 25.02
CA ARG A 329 -0.34 -28.99 24.71
C ARG A 329 0.76 -29.47 23.76
N GLY A 330 1.03 -30.77 23.70
CA GLY A 330 1.96 -31.38 22.74
C GLY A 330 1.48 -31.32 21.29
N ARG A 331 0.19 -31.05 21.04
CA ARG A 331 -0.45 -31.01 19.71
C ARG A 331 -0.72 -29.59 19.21
N VAL A 332 -0.23 -28.57 19.92
CA VAL A 332 -0.33 -27.16 19.55
C VAL A 332 1.06 -26.65 19.20
N ASN A 333 1.22 -26.06 18.01
CA ASN A 333 2.47 -25.46 17.52
C ASN A 333 3.69 -26.39 17.65
N VAL A 334 3.61 -27.54 16.99
CA VAL A 334 4.51 -28.68 17.20
C VAL A 334 5.96 -28.39 16.76
N ASN A 335 6.18 -27.43 15.85
CA ASN A 335 7.51 -27.02 15.38
C ASN A 335 7.96 -25.63 15.88
N GLY A 336 7.31 -25.11 16.93
CA GLY A 336 7.47 -23.72 17.36
C GLY A 336 6.59 -22.75 16.56
N GLY A 337 6.19 -21.64 17.19
CA GLY A 337 5.35 -20.59 16.58
C GLY A 337 6.11 -19.27 16.40
N ALA A 338 5.37 -18.18 16.15
CA ALA A 338 5.94 -16.86 15.87
C ALA A 338 6.81 -16.28 17.02
N LEU A 339 6.73 -16.86 18.22
CA LEU A 339 7.50 -16.46 19.41
C LEU A 339 9.03 -16.62 19.26
N ALA A 340 9.51 -17.40 18.30
CA ALA A 340 10.93 -17.71 18.20
C ALA A 340 11.83 -16.57 17.64
N VAL A 341 11.30 -15.53 16.97
CA VAL A 341 12.07 -14.65 16.07
C VAL A 341 12.17 -13.19 16.60
N GLY A 342 13.34 -12.50 16.51
CA GLY A 342 13.52 -11.02 16.64
C GLY A 342 14.23 -10.42 17.90
N HIS A 343 14.53 -9.10 17.98
CA HIS A 343 15.30 -8.30 19.01
C HIS A 343 14.51 -7.02 19.53
N PRO A 344 14.81 -6.35 20.68
CA PRO A 344 13.92 -5.33 21.30
C PRO A 344 14.20 -3.82 21.07
N THR A 345 13.13 -3.00 21.14
CA THR A 345 13.08 -1.57 21.58
C THR A 345 11.63 -1.13 21.91
N ALA A 346 11.38 -0.43 23.03
CA ALA A 346 10.04 -0.10 23.58
C ALA A 346 9.86 1.37 24.01
N HIS A 347 8.63 1.92 23.93
CA HIS A 347 8.18 3.11 24.69
C HIS A 347 6.66 3.08 25.01
N ARG A 348 6.27 3.58 26.20
CA ARG A 348 4.92 3.54 26.85
C ARG A 348 4.14 4.86 26.72
N HIS A 349 2.79 4.84 26.84
CA HIS A 349 1.95 5.90 27.48
C HIS A 349 0.43 5.54 27.58
N PRO A 350 -0.39 6.23 28.43
CA PRO A 350 -1.59 5.65 29.05
C PRO A 350 -2.99 6.24 28.68
N HIS A 351 -4.02 5.46 29.06
CA HIS A 351 -5.40 5.80 29.54
C HIS A 351 -6.68 5.73 28.66
N ARG A 352 -7.60 4.88 29.21
CA ARG A 352 -9.08 4.80 29.38
C ARG A 352 -10.11 4.65 28.23
N PRO A 353 -11.24 3.91 28.47
CA PRO A 353 -11.98 3.19 27.44
C PRO A 353 -13.41 3.70 27.18
N ALA A 354 -13.92 3.47 25.96
CA ALA A 354 -15.17 2.73 25.68
C ALA A 354 -15.74 3.06 24.28
N ALA A 355 -15.81 2.07 23.40
CA ALA A 355 -16.89 1.87 22.41
C ALA A 355 -16.77 0.44 21.83
N THR A 356 -17.88 -0.14 21.38
CA THR A 356 -18.06 -1.54 20.93
C THR A 356 -18.03 -1.76 19.41
N GLY A 357 -17.02 -2.45 18.91
CA GLY A 357 -16.80 -2.87 17.51
C GLY A 357 -16.33 -4.32 17.48
N ALA A 358 -15.96 -4.90 16.33
CA ALA A 358 -15.59 -6.32 16.20
C ALA A 358 -14.21 -6.55 15.55
N ALA A 359 -13.39 -7.42 16.15
CA ALA A 359 -12.13 -7.99 15.68
C ALA A 359 -12.38 -9.34 14.98
N MET A 360 -11.75 -9.62 13.82
CA MET A 360 -12.04 -10.80 12.99
C MET A 360 -10.91 -11.84 12.97
N THR A 361 -11.28 -13.13 12.93
CA THR A 361 -10.37 -14.29 12.84
C THR A 361 -10.76 -15.21 11.69
N VAL A 362 -9.76 -15.77 11.00
CA VAL A 362 -9.92 -16.81 9.96
C VAL A 362 -9.29 -18.12 10.42
N ASN A 363 -10.05 -19.21 10.33
CA ASN A 363 -9.56 -20.58 10.56
C ASN A 363 -9.69 -21.42 9.29
N LEU A 364 -8.67 -22.22 8.98
CA LEU A 364 -8.63 -23.17 7.88
C LEU A 364 -8.45 -24.61 8.39
N VAL A 365 -9.14 -25.58 7.82
CA VAL A 365 -8.98 -27.01 8.14
C VAL A 365 -8.43 -27.77 6.94
N TYR A 366 -7.38 -28.57 7.17
CA TYR A 366 -6.69 -29.40 6.17
C TYR A 366 -6.71 -30.89 6.55
N GLU A 367 -6.84 -31.77 5.56
CA GLU A 367 -6.51 -33.19 5.68
C GLU A 367 -5.11 -33.44 5.11
N LEU A 368 -4.22 -34.06 5.88
CA LEU A 368 -2.81 -34.29 5.53
C LEU A 368 -2.59 -35.69 4.96
N ARG A 369 -1.69 -35.82 3.97
CA ARG A 369 -1.28 -37.12 3.38
C ARG A 369 0.11 -37.60 3.78
N ARG A 370 0.89 -36.82 4.53
CA ARG A 370 2.24 -37.20 4.98
C ARG A 370 2.37 -36.95 6.48
N ARG A 371 2.90 -37.94 7.21
CA ARG A 371 2.91 -38.15 8.68
C ARG A 371 1.61 -38.78 9.19
N ASN A 372 1.68 -39.58 10.25
CA ASN A 372 0.56 -40.34 10.87
C ASN A 372 -0.54 -39.43 11.51
N LEU A 373 -0.87 -38.29 10.91
CA LEU A 373 -1.86 -37.31 11.37
C LEU A 373 -2.95 -37.15 10.29
N LYS A 374 -4.24 -37.22 10.66
CA LYS A 374 -5.36 -37.28 9.70
C LYS A 374 -6.00 -35.90 9.43
N THR A 375 -5.97 -34.95 10.37
CA THR A 375 -6.57 -33.60 10.18
C THR A 375 -5.89 -32.50 11.00
N ALA A 376 -5.68 -31.32 10.41
CA ALA A 376 -5.03 -30.15 11.03
C ALA A 376 -5.83 -28.84 10.85
N VAL A 377 -5.79 -27.94 11.84
CA VAL A 377 -6.42 -26.60 11.79
C VAL A 377 -5.36 -25.50 11.89
N ALA A 378 -5.43 -24.47 11.05
CA ALA A 378 -4.62 -23.25 11.14
C ALA A 378 -5.50 -22.03 11.46
N THR A 379 -5.14 -21.20 12.44
CA THR A 379 -5.92 -20.02 12.89
C THR A 379 -5.08 -18.75 12.99
N SER A 380 -5.69 -17.58 12.76
CA SER A 380 -5.09 -16.27 13.07
C SER A 380 -6.10 -15.26 13.60
N SER A 381 -5.76 -14.55 14.69
CA SER A 381 -6.54 -13.46 15.28
C SER A 381 -6.00 -12.08 14.98
N CYS A 382 -6.88 -11.13 14.66
CA CYS A 382 -6.55 -9.73 14.38
C CYS A 382 -7.37 -8.78 15.28
N GLY A 383 -6.72 -7.85 15.98
CA GLY A 383 -7.32 -6.59 16.42
C GLY A 383 -7.16 -5.55 15.30
N GLY A 384 -8.25 -4.93 14.85
CA GLY A 384 -8.21 -3.95 13.76
C GLY A 384 -8.07 -2.53 14.31
N GLY A 385 -7.36 -1.64 13.61
CA GLY A 385 -7.34 -0.21 13.91
C GLY A 385 -6.74 0.64 12.79
N GLN A 386 -7.56 1.52 12.20
CA GLN A 386 -7.16 2.77 11.55
C GLN A 386 -8.38 3.71 11.51
N GLU A 387 -8.37 4.76 12.34
CA GLU A 387 -8.59 6.18 11.97
C GLU A 387 -8.77 7.09 13.22
N ALA A 388 -8.25 8.32 13.09
CA ALA A 388 -8.38 9.55 13.90
C ALA A 388 -7.80 9.59 15.33
N GLU A 389 -6.77 10.43 15.57
CA GLU A 389 -6.92 11.72 16.30
C GLU A 389 -5.64 12.57 16.27
N ILE A 390 -5.81 13.87 16.01
CA ILE A 390 -4.81 14.94 15.98
C ILE A 390 -4.98 15.74 17.28
N ALA A 391 -3.93 15.87 18.12
CA ALA A 391 -3.62 17.09 18.90
C ALA A 391 -2.48 16.91 19.92
N ARG A 392 -1.52 17.87 19.89
CA ARG A 392 -0.56 18.29 20.96
C ARG A 392 0.61 17.30 21.22
N GLN A 393 1.87 17.69 21.45
CA GLN A 393 2.61 18.94 21.64
C GLN A 393 4.11 18.58 21.53
N ASP A 394 4.97 19.54 21.15
CA ASP A 394 6.45 19.43 21.09
C ASP A 394 7.05 20.39 22.13
N PRO A 395 8.24 20.12 22.72
CA PRO A 395 9.44 20.86 22.27
C PRO A 395 10.80 20.13 22.46
N GLY A 396 11.67 20.14 21.43
CA GLY A 396 13.11 20.39 21.66
C GLY A 396 14.21 19.79 20.76
N LEU A 397 15.00 20.70 20.16
CA LEU A 397 16.48 20.70 19.97
C LEU A 397 17.20 20.14 18.70
N LYS A 398 17.50 21.07 17.77
CA LYS A 398 18.81 21.56 17.20
C LYS A 398 20.03 20.62 16.97
N ARG A 399 20.58 20.61 15.72
CA ARG A 399 22.02 20.83 15.29
C ARG A 399 22.21 20.71 13.74
N HIS A 400 22.50 21.81 13.01
CA HIS A 400 23.71 22.35 12.31
C HIS A 400 24.11 21.81 10.89
N PRO A 401 24.35 22.68 9.86
CA PRO A 401 24.01 22.42 8.44
C PRO A 401 25.18 22.39 7.41
N ARG A 402 26.44 22.16 7.81
CA ARG A 402 27.60 22.33 6.89
C ARG A 402 27.78 21.25 5.81
N GLU A 403 27.20 20.06 5.96
CA GLU A 403 27.40 18.94 5.00
C GLU A 403 26.20 18.72 4.06
N SER A 404 25.05 19.34 4.35
CA SER A 404 23.78 19.02 3.70
C SER A 404 23.59 19.61 2.30
N LEU A 405 24.05 20.85 2.06
CA LEU A 405 23.81 21.54 0.77
C LEU A 405 24.66 20.95 -0.36
N ARG A 406 25.92 20.61 -0.06
CA ARG A 406 26.86 20.02 -1.01
C ARG A 406 26.42 18.61 -1.42
N ALA A 407 25.99 17.80 -0.46
CA ALA A 407 25.45 16.47 -0.71
C ALA A 407 24.11 16.53 -1.46
N PHE A 408 23.26 17.51 -1.14
CA PHE A 408 21.96 17.72 -1.80
C PHE A 408 22.11 18.09 -3.28
N LEU A 409 23.01 19.03 -3.63
CA LEU A 409 23.20 19.43 -5.03
C LEU A 409 23.83 18.32 -5.89
N LEU A 410 24.78 17.56 -5.36
CA LEU A 410 25.40 16.44 -6.08
C LEU A 410 24.47 15.22 -6.24
N SER A 411 23.50 15.03 -5.34
CA SER A 411 22.53 13.92 -5.40
C SER A 411 21.24 14.27 -6.17
N SER A 412 20.88 15.55 -6.26
CA SER A 412 19.63 16.00 -6.90
C SER A 412 19.74 16.22 -8.41
N LEU A 413 20.96 16.29 -8.97
CA LEU A 413 21.20 16.43 -10.40
C LEU A 413 21.26 15.04 -11.06
N ALA A 414 20.14 14.62 -11.67
CA ALA A 414 19.88 13.26 -12.15
C ALA A 414 20.67 12.82 -13.43
N ALA A 415 21.84 13.40 -13.70
CA ALA A 415 22.72 12.97 -14.80
C ALA A 415 24.19 12.95 -14.33
N PRO A 416 25.03 12.01 -14.81
CA PRO A 416 26.43 11.99 -14.43
C PRO A 416 27.12 13.24 -15.00
N LEU A 417 27.41 14.19 -14.11
CA LEU A 417 28.23 15.35 -14.44
C LEU A 417 29.62 14.86 -14.84
N ASP A 418 30.11 15.31 -16.01
CA ASP A 418 31.49 15.08 -16.42
C ASP A 418 32.48 15.80 -15.48
N GLY A 419 33.78 15.56 -15.67
CA GLY A 419 34.82 16.16 -14.82
C GLY A 419 34.84 17.70 -14.84
N HIS A 420 34.19 18.34 -15.81
CA HIS A 420 34.03 19.79 -15.89
C HIS A 420 32.82 20.27 -15.08
N GLY A 421 31.67 19.59 -15.19
CA GLY A 421 30.46 19.86 -14.43
C GLY A 421 30.65 19.72 -12.91
N GLN A 422 31.40 18.72 -12.46
CA GLN A 422 31.72 18.57 -11.03
C GLN A 422 32.56 19.73 -10.48
N LYS A 423 33.54 20.22 -11.26
CA LYS A 423 34.36 21.38 -10.87
C LYS A 423 33.53 22.67 -10.76
N LEU A 424 32.54 22.86 -11.62
CA LEU A 424 31.63 24.01 -11.58
C LEU A 424 30.70 23.97 -10.37
N VAL A 425 30.17 22.80 -9.99
CA VAL A 425 29.38 22.63 -8.75
C VAL A 425 30.22 22.95 -7.51
N HIS A 426 31.48 22.52 -7.50
CA HIS A 426 32.41 22.86 -6.41
C HIS A 426 32.66 24.35 -6.30
N GLN A 427 33.01 25.03 -7.40
CA GLN A 427 33.21 26.48 -7.40
C GLN A 427 31.96 27.25 -6.98
N PHE A 428 30.78 26.80 -7.40
CA PHE A 428 29.50 27.43 -7.01
C PHE A 428 29.22 27.32 -5.51
N CYS A 429 29.45 26.15 -4.91
CA CYS A 429 29.23 25.94 -3.47
C CYS A 429 30.22 26.75 -2.62
N ASP A 430 31.50 26.78 -3.02
CA ASP A 430 32.54 27.52 -2.31
C ASP A 430 32.29 29.03 -2.36
N THR A 431 31.81 29.53 -3.52
CA THR A 431 31.48 30.95 -3.71
C THR A 431 30.21 31.34 -2.95
N TYR A 432 29.20 30.46 -2.90
CA TYR A 432 27.97 30.68 -2.12
C TYR A 432 28.24 30.76 -0.61
N GLU A 433 29.08 29.88 -0.06
CA GLU A 433 29.44 29.93 1.36
C GLU A 433 30.33 31.15 1.69
N TYR A 434 31.23 31.54 0.79
CA TYR A 434 32.02 32.76 0.95
C TYR A 434 31.12 34.02 1.01
N ALA A 435 30.16 34.14 0.07
CA ALA A 435 29.17 35.23 0.04
C ALA A 435 28.27 35.27 1.28
N ARG A 436 27.87 34.10 1.79
CA ARG A 436 27.06 33.98 3.01
C ARG A 436 27.78 34.50 4.25
N HIS A 437 29.10 34.34 4.30
CA HIS A 437 29.93 34.77 5.43
C HIS A 437 30.50 36.19 5.28
N HIS A 438 30.49 36.77 4.07
CA HIS A 438 31.02 38.11 3.77
C HIS A 438 30.04 38.92 2.89
N PRO A 439 28.82 39.22 3.38
CA PRO A 439 27.77 39.83 2.57
C PRO A 439 28.07 41.27 2.10
N GLY A 440 29.09 41.93 2.66
CA GLY A 440 29.50 43.29 2.31
C GLY A 440 30.53 43.39 1.18
N ASP A 441 31.11 42.27 0.75
CA ASP A 441 32.23 42.25 -0.21
C ASP A 441 31.79 42.03 -1.67
N PHE A 442 30.49 41.88 -1.93
CA PHE A 442 29.97 41.59 -3.28
C PHE A 442 29.41 42.84 -3.95
N GLY A 443 30.12 43.34 -4.97
CA GLY A 443 29.63 44.36 -5.89
C GLY A 443 28.82 43.78 -7.05
N GLU A 444 28.34 44.67 -7.92
CA GLU A 444 27.49 44.32 -9.07
C GLU A 444 28.20 43.39 -10.08
N GLU A 445 29.53 43.53 -10.22
CA GLU A 445 30.35 42.67 -11.09
C GLU A 445 30.53 41.25 -10.55
N GLU A 446 30.71 41.06 -9.23
CA GLU A 446 30.80 39.72 -8.63
C GLU A 446 29.47 38.96 -8.71
N TYR A 447 28.33 39.64 -8.55
CA TYR A 447 27.00 39.05 -8.74
C TYR A 447 26.74 38.63 -10.20
N GLN A 448 27.21 39.42 -11.16
CA GLN A 448 27.18 39.07 -12.58
C GLN A 448 28.08 37.85 -12.89
N ALA A 449 29.24 37.74 -12.24
CA ALA A 449 30.11 36.57 -12.36
C ALA A 449 29.48 35.29 -11.80
N TYR A 450 28.84 35.37 -10.63
CA TYR A 450 28.08 34.28 -10.02
C TYR A 450 26.93 33.81 -10.92
N SER A 451 26.21 34.76 -11.53
CA SER A 451 25.09 34.47 -12.44
C SER A 451 25.55 33.82 -13.75
N ARG A 452 26.71 34.21 -14.29
CA ARG A 452 27.33 33.54 -15.44
C ARG A 452 27.74 32.10 -15.13
N LEU A 453 28.19 31.83 -13.90
CA LEU A 453 28.55 30.48 -13.45
C LEU A 453 27.31 29.58 -13.37
N LEU A 454 26.20 30.11 -12.82
CA LEU A 454 24.91 29.41 -12.75
C LEU A 454 24.35 29.12 -14.15
N LEU A 455 24.41 30.07 -15.08
CA LEU A 455 23.96 29.88 -16.46
C LEU A 455 24.77 28.80 -17.21
N LYS A 456 26.09 28.78 -17.03
CA LYS A 456 26.95 27.71 -17.58
C LYS A 456 26.65 26.33 -16.99
N LEU A 457 26.28 26.28 -15.71
CA LEU A 457 25.86 25.05 -15.03
C LEU A 457 24.48 24.55 -15.53
N LEU A 458 23.58 25.47 -15.90
CA LEU A 458 22.25 25.13 -16.42
C LEU A 458 22.29 24.67 -17.88
N ASP A 459 23.21 25.20 -18.71
CA ASP A 459 23.36 24.83 -20.12
C ASP A 459 23.85 23.37 -20.32
N THR A 460 24.59 22.81 -19.38
CA THR A 460 25.04 21.41 -19.43
C THR A 460 23.90 20.40 -19.17
N LEU A 461 22.72 20.86 -18.73
CA LEU A 461 21.61 19.99 -18.28
C LEU A 461 20.49 19.75 -19.33
N LYS A 462 20.62 20.25 -20.57
CA LYS A 462 19.60 20.15 -21.65
C LYS A 462 18.15 20.45 -21.16
N PRO A 463 17.85 21.68 -20.70
CA PRO A 463 16.59 21.98 -20.02
C PRO A 463 15.37 22.11 -20.96
N LEU A 464 14.17 21.84 -20.41
CA LEU A 464 12.86 21.94 -21.08
C LEU A 464 12.49 23.37 -21.52
N ALA A 465 13.06 24.38 -20.86
CA ALA A 465 12.98 25.78 -21.23
C ALA A 465 14.35 26.43 -21.04
N ARG A 466 14.72 27.36 -21.94
CA ARG A 466 15.99 28.07 -21.87
C ARG A 466 15.76 29.47 -21.30
N LEU A 467 16.44 29.80 -20.21
CA LEU A 467 16.47 31.16 -19.69
C LEU A 467 17.22 32.06 -20.70
N VAL A 468 16.48 32.90 -21.41
CA VAL A 468 17.01 33.78 -22.48
C VAL A 468 17.59 35.10 -21.95
N GLY A 469 17.27 35.46 -20.71
CA GLY A 469 17.84 36.60 -20.00
C GLY A 469 17.18 36.81 -18.65
N TRP A 470 17.82 37.61 -17.81
CA TRP A 470 17.28 38.08 -16.52
C TRP A 470 17.79 39.52 -16.28
N ALA A 471 17.08 40.29 -15.47
CA ALA A 471 17.49 41.63 -15.09
C ALA A 471 17.14 41.86 -13.62
N TYR A 472 18.01 42.58 -12.92
CA TYR A 472 17.78 43.05 -11.57
C TYR A 472 17.96 44.56 -11.56
N VAL A 473 17.00 45.28 -11.00
CA VAL A 473 17.02 46.74 -10.96
C VAL A 473 16.62 47.19 -9.56
N GLY A 474 17.48 48.00 -8.94
CA GLY A 474 17.13 48.70 -7.71
C GLY A 474 16.20 49.87 -8.01
N VAL A 475 15.13 50.01 -7.24
CA VAL A 475 14.24 51.17 -7.30
C VAL A 475 14.15 51.83 -5.95
N ASP A 476 13.86 53.13 -5.95
CA ASP A 476 13.61 53.86 -4.70
C ASP A 476 12.43 53.20 -3.95
N PRO A 477 12.54 52.95 -2.63
CA PRO A 477 11.47 52.32 -1.86
C PRO A 477 10.11 53.02 -1.97
N SER A 478 10.08 54.34 -2.19
CA SER A 478 8.85 55.12 -2.37
C SER A 478 8.05 54.76 -3.63
N ILE A 479 8.70 54.13 -4.63
CA ILE A 479 8.09 53.70 -5.89
C ILE A 479 8.16 52.18 -6.08
N MET A 480 8.40 51.42 -5.02
CA MET A 480 8.60 49.96 -5.07
C MET A 480 7.48 49.21 -5.81
N GLY A 481 6.26 49.73 -5.79
CA GLY A 481 5.12 49.16 -6.53
C GLY A 481 5.40 49.04 -8.04
N VAL A 482 5.98 50.05 -8.68
CA VAL A 482 6.26 50.01 -10.12
C VAL A 482 7.65 49.46 -10.45
N GLY A 483 8.35 48.88 -9.48
CA GLY A 483 9.66 48.25 -9.65
C GLY A 483 9.78 47.22 -10.79
N PRO A 484 8.74 46.43 -11.13
CA PRO A 484 8.77 45.54 -12.28
C PRO A 484 8.96 46.23 -13.64
N VAL A 485 8.55 47.51 -13.78
CA VAL A 485 8.64 48.27 -15.05
C VAL A 485 10.08 48.42 -15.52
N PRO A 486 10.99 49.07 -14.75
CA PRO A 486 12.37 49.23 -15.18
C PRO A 486 13.12 47.88 -15.26
N ALA A 487 12.71 46.86 -14.49
CA ALA A 487 13.26 45.52 -14.60
C ALA A 487 12.91 44.84 -15.93
N ILE A 488 11.66 44.96 -16.39
CA ILE A 488 11.23 44.44 -17.70
C ILE A 488 11.92 45.22 -18.84
N GLU A 489 12.04 46.54 -18.74
CA GLU A 489 12.76 47.35 -19.74
C GLU A 489 14.25 46.99 -19.82
N ALA A 490 14.91 46.80 -18.67
CA ALA A 490 16.29 46.36 -18.59
C ALA A 490 16.47 44.95 -19.19
N LEU A 491 15.51 44.04 -18.95
CA LEU A 491 15.52 42.69 -19.53
C LEU A 491 15.36 42.72 -21.05
N LEU A 492 14.39 43.48 -21.58
CA LEU A 492 14.16 43.62 -23.02
C LEU A 492 15.38 44.23 -23.71
N LYS A 493 16.00 45.24 -23.09
CA LYS A 493 17.25 45.83 -23.59
C LYS A 493 18.41 44.83 -23.58
N ALA A 494 18.57 44.06 -22.50
CA ALA A 494 19.65 43.07 -22.36
C ALA A 494 19.50 41.89 -23.34
N THR A 495 18.27 41.52 -23.67
CA THR A 495 17.95 40.39 -24.56
C THR A 495 17.71 40.80 -26.01
N LYS A 496 17.59 42.11 -26.28
CA LYS A 496 17.17 42.68 -27.57
C LYS A 496 15.77 42.22 -28.03
N LEU A 497 14.94 41.78 -27.10
CA LEU A 497 13.55 41.43 -27.35
C LEU A 497 12.66 42.65 -27.22
N THR A 498 11.48 42.61 -27.83
CA THR A 498 10.40 43.59 -27.64
C THR A 498 9.21 42.94 -26.93
N LEU A 499 8.29 43.75 -26.38
CA LEU A 499 7.08 43.22 -25.76
C LEU A 499 6.19 42.42 -26.73
N ASN A 500 6.31 42.66 -28.04
CA ASN A 500 5.58 41.89 -29.06
C ASN A 500 6.12 40.47 -29.21
N ASP A 501 7.39 40.24 -28.86
CA ASP A 501 8.04 38.93 -28.88
C ASP A 501 7.72 38.10 -27.61
N VAL A 502 6.91 38.66 -26.70
CA VAL A 502 6.53 38.02 -25.44
C VAL A 502 5.06 37.60 -25.49
N ASP A 503 4.82 36.30 -25.43
CA ASP A 503 3.48 35.71 -25.51
C ASP A 503 2.72 35.80 -24.18
N LEU A 504 3.43 35.79 -23.05
CA LEU A 504 2.85 35.80 -21.72
C LEU A 504 3.72 36.59 -20.75
N ILE A 505 3.09 37.44 -19.94
CA ILE A 505 3.76 38.30 -18.95
C ILE A 505 3.15 38.00 -17.58
N GLU A 506 3.99 37.56 -16.65
CA GLU A 506 3.61 37.37 -15.24
C GLU A 506 4.26 38.45 -14.38
N ILE A 507 3.44 39.30 -13.78
CA ILE A 507 3.85 40.27 -12.77
C ILE A 507 3.32 39.79 -11.43
N ASN A 508 4.22 39.64 -10.45
CA ASN A 508 3.85 39.24 -9.11
C ASN A 508 2.84 40.24 -8.50
N GLU A 509 1.58 39.84 -8.48
CA GLU A 509 0.44 40.67 -8.07
C GLU A 509 0.31 40.71 -6.54
N ALA A 510 1.23 41.40 -5.86
CA ALA A 510 1.11 41.65 -4.42
C ALA A 510 -0.06 42.60 -4.10
N PHE A 511 -0.35 43.53 -5.00
CA PHE A 511 -1.50 44.43 -4.96
C PHE A 511 -2.04 44.65 -6.38
N CYS A 512 -3.36 44.60 -6.63
CA CYS A 512 -3.91 44.80 -7.99
C CYS A 512 -3.52 46.15 -8.62
N ALA A 513 -3.44 47.21 -7.81
CA ALA A 513 -3.02 48.54 -8.26
C ALA A 513 -1.59 48.55 -8.81
N GLN A 514 -0.73 47.67 -8.29
CA GLN A 514 0.65 47.49 -8.73
C GLN A 514 0.72 46.95 -10.16
N THR A 515 0.07 45.81 -10.39
CA THR A 515 0.04 45.13 -11.70
C THR A 515 -0.59 46.03 -12.76
N LEU A 516 -1.66 46.76 -12.42
CA LEU A 516 -2.30 47.70 -13.33
C LEU A 516 -1.43 48.93 -13.63
N ALA A 517 -0.68 49.45 -12.65
CA ALA A 517 0.27 50.54 -12.86
C ALA A 517 1.42 50.12 -13.78
N CYS A 518 1.96 48.91 -13.59
CA CYS A 518 2.99 48.35 -14.47
C CYS A 518 2.45 48.12 -15.90
N ALA A 519 1.24 47.58 -16.03
CA ALA A 519 0.60 47.37 -17.33
C ALA A 519 0.40 48.67 -18.10
N LYS A 520 -0.04 49.74 -17.42
CA LYS A 520 -0.19 51.08 -18.02
C LYS A 520 1.15 51.69 -18.42
N ALA A 521 2.17 51.58 -17.55
CA ALA A 521 3.49 52.14 -17.81
C ALA A 521 4.17 51.49 -19.02
N LEU A 522 4.07 50.16 -19.13
CA LEU A 522 4.66 49.38 -20.23
C LEU A 522 3.73 49.24 -21.46
N LYS A 523 2.51 49.79 -21.41
CA LYS A 523 1.46 49.62 -22.43
C LYS A 523 1.22 48.15 -22.78
N LEU A 524 1.10 47.29 -21.76
CA LEU A 524 0.91 45.85 -21.94
C LEU A 524 -0.48 45.52 -22.49
N ASP A 525 -0.54 44.50 -23.33
CA ASP A 525 -1.79 43.84 -23.66
C ASP A 525 -2.31 43.07 -22.44
N MET A 526 -3.46 43.49 -21.91
CA MET A 526 -4.08 42.89 -20.73
C MET A 526 -4.47 41.42 -20.95
N SER A 527 -4.64 40.97 -22.20
CA SER A 527 -4.91 39.56 -22.51
C SER A 527 -3.70 38.64 -22.29
N LYS A 528 -2.49 39.21 -22.18
CA LYS A 528 -1.23 38.48 -21.97
C LYS A 528 -0.72 38.55 -20.53
N LEU A 529 -1.34 39.37 -19.68
CA LEU A 529 -0.89 39.66 -18.32
C LEU A 529 -1.62 38.79 -17.30
N ASN A 530 -0.88 38.00 -16.52
CA ASN A 530 -1.40 37.15 -15.44
C ASN A 530 -2.62 36.31 -15.86
N VAL A 531 -2.58 35.73 -17.06
CA VAL A 531 -3.72 35.12 -17.78
C VAL A 531 -4.37 33.97 -16.99
N ASN A 532 -3.62 33.33 -16.09
CA ASN A 532 -4.07 32.22 -15.25
C ASN A 532 -4.35 32.63 -13.78
N GLY A 533 -4.47 33.94 -13.50
CA GLY A 533 -4.71 34.48 -12.17
C GLY A 533 -3.41 34.81 -11.41
N GLY A 534 -3.30 36.03 -10.93
CA GLY A 534 -2.14 36.47 -10.15
C GLY A 534 -2.23 36.10 -8.67
N ALA A 535 -1.26 36.57 -7.88
CA ALA A 535 -1.18 36.27 -6.44
C ALA A 535 -2.38 36.82 -5.62
N THR A 536 -3.17 37.76 -6.14
CA THR A 536 -4.36 38.25 -5.43
C THR A 536 -5.54 37.26 -5.50
N ALA A 537 -5.67 36.50 -6.59
CA ALA A 537 -6.70 35.47 -6.72
C ALA A 537 -6.33 34.14 -6.02
N LEU A 538 -5.03 33.88 -5.83
CA LEU A 538 -4.49 32.57 -5.46
C LEU A 538 -3.68 32.55 -4.15
N GLY A 539 -3.54 33.69 -3.47
CA GLY A 539 -2.77 33.87 -2.25
C GLY A 539 -1.29 34.24 -2.48
N HIS A 540 -0.71 35.02 -1.55
CA HIS A 540 0.66 35.55 -1.63
C HIS A 540 1.58 34.98 -0.53
N PRO A 541 2.21 33.81 -0.75
CA PRO A 541 3.24 33.31 0.14
C PRO A 541 4.58 34.01 -0.18
N LEU A 542 4.97 34.98 0.65
CA LEU A 542 6.24 35.70 0.56
C LEU A 542 7.43 34.71 0.51
N GLY A 543 8.15 34.71 -0.61
CA GLY A 543 9.34 33.87 -0.84
C GLY A 543 9.17 32.74 -1.88
N ALA A 544 7.94 32.36 -2.24
CA ALA A 544 7.67 31.27 -3.20
C ALA A 544 7.09 31.75 -4.55
N SER A 545 6.78 33.05 -4.68
CA SER A 545 6.12 33.61 -5.86
C SER A 545 6.91 33.43 -7.16
N GLY A 546 8.25 33.49 -7.11
CA GLY A 546 9.12 33.31 -8.28
C GLY A 546 9.16 31.87 -8.79
N SER A 547 9.27 30.89 -7.89
CA SER A 547 9.27 29.45 -8.23
C SER A 547 7.92 28.99 -8.82
N ARG A 548 6.82 29.63 -8.38
CA ARG A 548 5.47 29.40 -8.89
C ARG A 548 5.31 29.80 -10.36
N ILE A 549 5.81 30.99 -10.72
CA ILE A 549 5.75 31.51 -12.10
C ILE A 549 6.49 30.55 -13.05
N THR A 550 7.65 30.04 -12.64
CA THR A 550 8.43 29.07 -13.43
C THR A 550 7.75 27.69 -13.50
N ALA A 551 7.10 27.22 -12.42
CA ALA A 551 6.42 25.92 -12.43
C ALA A 551 5.19 25.89 -13.35
N HIS A 552 4.45 27.00 -13.47
CA HIS A 552 3.31 27.13 -14.40
C HIS A 552 3.73 27.14 -15.87
N LEU A 553 4.94 27.62 -16.18
CA LEU A 553 5.45 27.68 -17.55
C LEU A 553 6.05 26.35 -18.05
N VAL A 554 6.25 25.36 -17.18
CA VAL A 554 7.02 24.12 -17.49
C VAL A 554 6.14 22.85 -17.51
N HIS A 555 4.86 22.94 -17.12
CA HIS A 555 3.96 21.78 -17.04
C HIS A 555 3.21 21.48 -18.35
N GLU A 556 3.95 21.21 -19.43
CA GLU A 556 3.40 20.40 -20.53
C GLU A 556 3.76 18.93 -20.31
N LEU A 557 2.74 18.11 -20.02
CA LEU A 557 2.80 16.65 -20.15
C LEU A 557 3.39 16.31 -21.53
N LYS A 558 4.28 15.30 -21.60
CA LYS A 558 4.99 14.79 -22.81
C LYS A 558 4.43 15.35 -24.13
N LYS A 559 5.27 16.07 -24.88
CA LYS A 559 4.96 16.64 -26.21
C LYS A 559 4.07 15.68 -27.04
N GLY A 560 2.81 16.06 -27.26
CA GLY A 560 1.81 15.28 -28.03
C GLY A 560 0.87 14.36 -27.23
N GLY A 561 0.88 14.38 -25.89
CA GLY A 561 -0.07 13.63 -25.06
C GLY A 561 -1.49 14.22 -25.09
N VAL A 562 -2.52 13.35 -25.02
CA VAL A 562 -3.94 13.76 -24.97
C VAL A 562 -4.54 13.76 -23.56
N VAL A 563 -3.79 13.31 -22.55
CA VAL A 563 -4.21 13.32 -21.14
C VAL A 563 -3.77 14.64 -20.52
N THR A 564 -4.69 15.34 -19.84
CA THR A 564 -4.48 16.61 -19.15
C THR A 564 -5.18 16.59 -17.80
N ALA A 565 -4.84 17.53 -16.91
CA ALA A 565 -5.54 17.65 -15.62
C ALA A 565 -7.05 17.86 -15.81
N GLY A 566 -7.47 18.60 -16.84
CA GLY A 566 -8.88 18.87 -17.12
C GLY A 566 -9.69 17.69 -17.67
N ASN A 567 -9.04 16.58 -18.08
CA ASN A 567 -9.70 15.38 -18.58
C ASN A 567 -9.32 14.09 -17.81
N SER A 568 -8.75 14.26 -16.63
CA SER A 568 -8.40 13.20 -15.67
C SER A 568 -9.27 13.34 -14.42
N SER A 569 -9.55 12.23 -13.72
CA SER A 569 -10.20 12.33 -12.41
C SER A 569 -9.27 12.99 -11.38
N GLY A 570 -9.83 13.84 -10.53
CA GLY A 570 -9.13 14.36 -9.35
C GLY A 570 -8.78 13.28 -8.32
N ILE A 571 -7.87 13.63 -7.41
CA ILE A 571 -7.66 12.88 -6.16
C ILE A 571 -8.73 13.36 -5.18
N ASN A 572 -9.55 12.44 -4.67
CA ASN A 572 -10.67 12.77 -3.82
C ASN A 572 -10.78 11.80 -2.64
N ASP A 573 -11.31 12.32 -1.55
CA ASP A 573 -11.64 11.56 -0.36
C ASP A 573 -13.12 11.17 -0.40
N GLY A 574 -13.45 9.94 0.00
CA GLY A 574 -14.82 9.46 0.01
C GLY A 574 -14.94 8.00 0.40
N ALA A 575 -16.15 7.61 0.82
CA ALA A 575 -16.49 6.26 1.20
C ALA A 575 -17.76 5.80 0.46
N GLY A 576 -17.88 4.49 0.23
CA GLY A 576 -19.04 3.87 -0.39
C GLY A 576 -19.29 2.51 0.25
N CYS A 577 -20.56 2.13 0.37
CA CYS A 577 -20.96 0.87 1.00
C CYS A 577 -22.03 0.19 0.15
N VAL A 578 -21.91 -1.13 0.02
CA VAL A 578 -22.94 -2.01 -0.53
C VAL A 578 -23.08 -3.21 0.40
N LEU A 579 -24.32 -3.59 0.71
CA LEU A 579 -24.60 -4.77 1.53
C LEU A 579 -24.99 -5.93 0.61
N LEU A 580 -24.29 -7.05 0.75
CA LEU A 580 -24.61 -8.30 0.05
C LEU A 580 -25.29 -9.27 1.01
N ALA A 581 -26.30 -9.98 0.51
CA ALA A 581 -27.01 -11.01 1.24
C ALA A 581 -27.25 -12.22 0.33
N SER A 582 -27.16 -13.43 0.89
CA SER A 582 -27.61 -14.64 0.20
C SER A 582 -29.14 -14.65 0.12
N GLU A 583 -29.71 -15.42 -0.80
CA GLU A 583 -31.17 -15.59 -0.89
C GLU A 583 -31.77 -16.13 0.42
N GLU A 584 -31.06 -17.04 1.08
CA GLU A 584 -31.43 -17.54 2.41
C GLU A 584 -31.51 -16.40 3.44
N ALA A 585 -30.49 -15.53 3.51
CA ALA A 585 -30.49 -14.41 4.45
C ALA A 585 -31.59 -13.38 4.11
N VAL A 586 -31.86 -13.15 2.82
CA VAL A 586 -32.95 -12.30 2.35
C VAL A 586 -34.30 -12.84 2.84
N SER A 587 -34.53 -14.15 2.73
CA SER A 587 -35.75 -14.79 3.23
C SER A 587 -35.82 -14.81 4.77
N GLN A 588 -34.73 -15.14 5.44
CA GLN A 588 -34.69 -15.26 6.92
C GLN A 588 -34.90 -13.92 7.62
N HIS A 589 -34.41 -12.83 7.03
CA HIS A 589 -34.47 -11.50 7.63
C HIS A 589 -35.47 -10.56 6.91
N SER A 590 -36.29 -11.09 6.00
CA SER A 590 -37.29 -10.32 5.24
C SER A 590 -36.71 -9.07 4.57
N LEU A 591 -35.53 -9.20 3.97
CA LEU A 591 -34.85 -8.08 3.31
C LEU A 591 -35.44 -7.81 1.93
N THR A 592 -35.41 -6.55 1.49
CA THR A 592 -35.77 -6.18 0.11
C THR A 592 -34.51 -5.84 -0.69
N PRO A 593 -34.03 -6.74 -1.57
CA PRO A 593 -32.82 -6.49 -2.34
C PRO A 593 -33.04 -5.38 -3.38
N LEU A 594 -32.02 -4.53 -3.57
CA LEU A 594 -32.05 -3.49 -4.61
C LEU A 594 -31.79 -4.09 -6.00
N ALA A 595 -30.84 -5.02 -6.08
CA ALA A 595 -30.44 -5.75 -7.28
C ALA A 595 -29.83 -7.10 -6.89
N ARG A 596 -29.76 -8.01 -7.85
CA ARG A 596 -29.09 -9.32 -7.80
C ARG A 596 -27.75 -9.22 -8.53
N LEU A 597 -26.69 -9.77 -7.93
CA LEU A 597 -25.41 -9.97 -8.62
C LEU A 597 -25.48 -11.24 -9.47
N LEU A 598 -25.39 -11.11 -10.80
CA LEU A 598 -25.46 -12.25 -11.72
C LEU A 598 -24.09 -12.89 -11.96
N GLY A 599 -23.03 -12.08 -11.94
CA GLY A 599 -21.67 -12.55 -12.19
C GLY A 599 -20.64 -11.44 -12.06
N TRP A 600 -19.38 -11.84 -12.02
CA TRP A 600 -18.25 -10.95 -11.90
C TRP A 600 -17.01 -11.53 -12.58
N SER A 601 -16.05 -10.69 -12.93
CA SER A 601 -14.76 -11.11 -13.48
C SER A 601 -13.69 -10.07 -13.20
N PHE A 602 -12.46 -10.51 -13.02
CA PHE A 602 -11.26 -9.66 -12.94
C PHE A 602 -10.14 -10.32 -13.75
N VAL A 603 -9.28 -9.49 -14.35
CA VAL A 603 -8.33 -9.91 -15.38
C VAL A 603 -7.01 -9.15 -15.28
N GLY A 604 -5.92 -9.77 -15.74
CA GLY A 604 -4.64 -9.10 -15.95
C GLY A 604 -4.51 -8.58 -17.38
N VAL A 605 -3.80 -7.46 -17.53
CA VAL A 605 -3.32 -6.91 -18.80
C VAL A 605 -1.89 -6.41 -18.60
N ASP A 606 -1.20 -6.09 -19.70
CA ASP A 606 0.13 -5.50 -19.59
C ASP A 606 0.07 -4.17 -18.78
N PRO A 607 0.92 -3.98 -17.75
CA PRO A 607 0.92 -2.78 -16.91
C PRO A 607 1.04 -1.46 -17.69
N SER A 608 1.68 -1.47 -18.86
CA SER A 608 1.83 -0.30 -19.73
C SER A 608 0.52 0.17 -20.38
N VAL A 609 -0.49 -0.70 -20.47
CA VAL A 609 -1.81 -0.41 -21.05
C VAL A 609 -2.94 -0.65 -20.06
N MET A 610 -2.68 -0.49 -18.75
CA MET A 610 -3.62 -0.80 -17.67
C MET A 610 -5.06 -0.30 -17.87
N GLY A 611 -5.22 0.83 -18.57
CA GLY A 611 -6.51 1.44 -18.83
C GLY A 611 -7.48 0.54 -19.60
N ILE A 612 -6.99 -0.42 -20.39
CA ILE A 612 -7.85 -1.30 -21.19
C ILE A 612 -8.51 -2.42 -20.39
N GLY A 613 -8.07 -2.67 -19.15
CA GLY A 613 -8.54 -3.77 -18.29
C GLY A 613 -10.06 -4.00 -18.24
N PRO A 614 -10.93 -2.98 -18.22
CA PRO A 614 -12.38 -3.13 -18.31
C PRO A 614 -12.86 -3.98 -19.49
N VAL A 615 -12.21 -3.88 -20.65
CA VAL A 615 -12.64 -4.58 -21.87
C VAL A 615 -12.64 -6.11 -21.70
N PRO A 616 -11.49 -6.75 -21.41
CA PRO A 616 -11.47 -8.20 -21.18
C PRO A 616 -12.32 -8.61 -19.98
N ALA A 617 -12.42 -7.79 -18.93
CA ALA A 617 -13.26 -8.10 -17.77
C ALA A 617 -14.76 -8.15 -18.14
N ILE A 618 -15.25 -7.16 -18.90
CA ILE A 618 -16.64 -7.10 -19.39
C ILE A 618 -16.92 -8.27 -20.35
N ARG A 619 -16.02 -8.54 -21.30
CA ARG A 619 -16.16 -9.68 -22.23
C ARG A 619 -16.23 -11.01 -21.47
N ASN A 620 -15.42 -11.17 -20.41
CA ASN A 620 -15.44 -12.36 -19.58
C ASN A 620 -16.75 -12.51 -18.82
N VAL A 621 -17.22 -11.50 -18.08
CA VAL A 621 -18.46 -11.64 -17.30
C VAL A 621 -19.69 -11.89 -18.20
N LEU A 622 -19.74 -11.28 -19.39
CA LEU A 622 -20.77 -11.56 -20.39
C LEU A 622 -20.73 -13.03 -20.86
N ARG A 623 -19.53 -13.55 -21.16
CA ARG A 623 -19.35 -14.95 -21.56
C ARG A 623 -19.79 -15.90 -20.45
N GLU A 624 -19.36 -15.68 -19.21
CA GLU A 624 -19.66 -16.57 -18.08
C GLU A 624 -21.15 -16.56 -17.70
N THR A 625 -21.83 -15.41 -17.85
CA THR A 625 -23.27 -15.30 -17.56
C THR A 625 -24.17 -15.65 -18.75
N GLY A 626 -23.61 -15.76 -19.96
CA GLY A 626 -24.36 -15.93 -21.20
C GLY A 626 -25.16 -14.70 -21.64
N VAL A 627 -25.03 -13.57 -20.94
CA VAL A 627 -25.69 -12.30 -21.29
C VAL A 627 -24.95 -11.65 -22.45
N LYS A 628 -25.69 -11.12 -23.42
CA LYS A 628 -25.11 -10.36 -24.53
C LYS A 628 -24.99 -8.89 -24.16
N LEU A 629 -24.00 -8.21 -24.73
CA LEU A 629 -23.78 -6.79 -24.47
C LEU A 629 -24.99 -5.92 -24.90
N GLU A 630 -25.72 -6.32 -25.94
CA GLU A 630 -26.94 -5.65 -26.42
C GLU A 630 -28.07 -5.65 -25.38
N ASP A 631 -28.13 -6.67 -24.51
CA ASP A 631 -29.11 -6.83 -23.45
C ASP A 631 -28.75 -6.05 -22.17
N VAL A 632 -27.64 -5.31 -22.17
CA VAL A 632 -27.21 -4.46 -21.05
C VAL A 632 -27.79 -3.06 -21.25
N ASP A 633 -28.52 -2.58 -20.24
CA ASP A 633 -29.23 -1.31 -20.32
C ASP A 633 -28.33 -0.13 -19.93
N LEU A 634 -27.47 -0.32 -18.92
CA LEU A 634 -26.53 0.71 -18.44
C LEU A 634 -25.14 0.13 -18.23
N VAL A 635 -24.11 0.92 -18.58
CA VAL A 635 -22.72 0.59 -18.33
C VAL A 635 -22.05 1.73 -17.58
N GLU A 636 -21.39 1.42 -16.47
CA GLU A 636 -20.49 2.33 -15.78
C GLU A 636 -19.05 1.83 -15.94
N ILE A 637 -18.19 2.61 -16.60
CA ILE A 637 -16.73 2.41 -16.59
C ILE A 637 -16.11 3.57 -15.83
N ASN A 638 -15.42 3.27 -14.74
CA ASN A 638 -14.76 4.29 -13.91
C ASN A 638 -13.85 5.19 -14.76
N GLU A 639 -14.08 6.51 -14.69
CA GLU A 639 -13.40 7.49 -15.53
C GLU A 639 -12.08 7.96 -14.90
N ALA A 640 -11.10 7.08 -14.76
CA ALA A 640 -9.78 7.51 -14.29
C ALA A 640 -9.17 8.55 -15.25
N PHE A 641 -9.33 8.32 -16.55
CA PHE A 641 -8.92 9.24 -17.62
C PHE A 641 -9.92 9.16 -18.78
N ALA A 642 -10.28 10.29 -19.38
CA ALA A 642 -11.22 10.31 -20.52
C ALA A 642 -10.75 9.42 -21.68
N ALA A 643 -9.46 9.47 -22.00
CA ALA A 643 -8.84 8.67 -23.06
C ALA A 643 -9.00 7.16 -22.80
N GLN A 644 -8.90 6.74 -21.55
CA GLN A 644 -9.06 5.34 -21.15
C GLN A 644 -10.50 4.87 -21.32
N THR A 645 -11.48 5.63 -20.79
CA THR A 645 -12.90 5.28 -20.90
C THR A 645 -13.34 5.20 -22.36
N LEU A 646 -12.93 6.17 -23.19
CA LEU A 646 -13.25 6.18 -24.62
C LEU A 646 -12.60 5.03 -25.38
N ALA A 647 -11.36 4.66 -25.03
CA ALA A 647 -10.71 3.49 -25.62
C ALA A 647 -11.48 2.20 -25.30
N CYS A 648 -11.90 2.00 -24.04
CA CYS A 648 -12.72 0.85 -23.66
C CYS A 648 -14.07 0.84 -24.39
N ALA A 649 -14.76 1.99 -24.45
CA ALA A 649 -16.04 2.09 -25.13
C ALA A 649 -15.94 1.77 -26.61
N LYS A 650 -14.91 2.29 -27.30
CA LYS A 650 -14.65 2.02 -28.71
C LYS A 650 -14.36 0.53 -28.95
N GLU A 651 -13.49 -0.08 -28.15
CA GLU A 651 -13.09 -1.48 -28.28
C GLU A 651 -14.24 -2.46 -28.00
N LEU A 652 -15.17 -2.08 -27.10
CA LEU A 652 -16.37 -2.87 -26.81
C LEU A 652 -17.52 -2.60 -27.78
N GLY A 653 -17.44 -1.57 -28.62
CA GLY A 653 -18.56 -1.12 -29.43
C GLY A 653 -19.74 -0.62 -28.60
N LEU A 654 -19.47 0.00 -27.44
CA LEU A 654 -20.52 0.46 -26.51
C LEU A 654 -21.33 1.62 -27.11
N ASP A 655 -22.65 1.55 -26.97
CA ASP A 655 -23.53 2.69 -27.13
C ASP A 655 -23.25 3.72 -26.02
N ARG A 656 -22.76 4.89 -26.42
CA ARG A 656 -22.37 5.97 -25.52
C ARG A 656 -23.56 6.54 -24.75
N SER A 657 -24.79 6.37 -25.24
CA SER A 657 -26.01 6.81 -24.53
C SER A 657 -26.32 5.98 -23.28
N LYS A 658 -25.72 4.79 -23.18
CA LYS A 658 -25.81 3.88 -22.02
C LYS A 658 -24.60 3.97 -21.07
N LEU A 659 -23.54 4.67 -21.46
CA LEU A 659 -22.28 4.76 -20.72
C LEU A 659 -22.25 5.98 -19.78
N ASN A 660 -22.05 5.75 -18.48
CA ASN A 660 -21.87 6.79 -17.46
C ASN A 660 -22.96 7.88 -17.53
N VAL A 661 -24.23 7.48 -17.57
CA VAL A 661 -25.38 8.33 -17.94
C VAL A 661 -25.62 9.53 -17.02
N ASN A 662 -25.03 9.53 -15.82
CA ASN A 662 -25.12 10.63 -14.84
C ASN A 662 -23.73 11.25 -14.55
N GLY A 663 -22.78 11.10 -15.48
CA GLY A 663 -21.39 11.49 -15.28
C GLY A 663 -20.60 10.51 -14.42
N GLY A 664 -19.27 10.64 -14.41
CA GLY A 664 -18.39 9.73 -13.68
C GLY A 664 -17.27 10.44 -12.89
N ALA A 665 -16.17 9.73 -12.73
CA ALA A 665 -15.07 10.12 -11.85
C ALA A 665 -14.29 11.35 -12.33
N ILE A 666 -14.39 11.75 -13.59
CA ILE A 666 -13.80 13.02 -14.05
C ILE A 666 -14.51 14.20 -13.39
N ALA A 667 -15.83 14.14 -13.27
CA ALA A 667 -16.64 15.21 -12.67
C ALA A 667 -16.64 15.16 -11.14
N MET A 668 -16.80 13.96 -10.56
CA MET A 668 -17.03 13.79 -9.13
C MET A 668 -15.78 13.38 -8.33
N GLY A 669 -14.71 12.98 -9.03
CA GLY A 669 -13.50 12.48 -8.40
C GLY A 669 -13.43 10.95 -8.26
N HIS A 670 -12.23 10.46 -7.91
CA HIS A 670 -11.93 9.03 -7.81
C HIS A 670 -11.34 8.66 -6.44
N PRO A 671 -12.17 8.48 -5.39
CA PRO A 671 -11.72 7.84 -4.16
C PRO A 671 -11.43 6.37 -4.46
N VAL A 672 -10.15 6.03 -4.64
CA VAL A 672 -9.70 4.77 -5.29
C VAL A 672 -10.38 3.52 -4.73
N GLY A 673 -10.42 3.38 -3.39
CA GLY A 673 -11.04 2.23 -2.74
C GLY A 673 -12.57 2.23 -2.73
N ALA A 674 -13.21 3.40 -2.74
CA ALA A 674 -14.67 3.54 -2.65
C ALA A 674 -15.37 3.50 -4.01
N SER A 675 -14.63 3.73 -5.10
CA SER A 675 -15.21 3.95 -6.44
C SER A 675 -15.97 2.74 -6.96
N GLY A 676 -15.53 1.51 -6.68
CA GLY A 676 -16.26 0.30 -7.05
C GLY A 676 -17.64 0.21 -6.36
N ALA A 677 -17.69 0.46 -5.05
CA ALA A 677 -18.94 0.47 -4.29
C ALA A 677 -19.88 1.60 -4.74
N ARG A 678 -19.33 2.79 -5.02
CA ARG A 678 -20.07 3.92 -5.61
C ARG A 678 -20.75 3.51 -6.93
N ILE A 679 -19.99 2.89 -7.85
CA ILE A 679 -20.52 2.45 -9.15
C ILE A 679 -21.66 1.46 -8.96
N MET A 680 -21.48 0.45 -8.10
CA MET A 680 -22.50 -0.56 -7.84
C MET A 680 -23.78 0.03 -7.23
N ALA A 681 -23.64 0.89 -6.22
CA ALA A 681 -24.77 1.60 -5.62
C ALA A 681 -25.50 2.45 -6.67
N HIS A 682 -24.75 3.22 -7.47
CA HIS A 682 -25.31 4.05 -8.52
C HIS A 682 -26.12 3.24 -9.54
N LEU A 683 -25.54 2.18 -10.10
CA LEU A 683 -26.23 1.33 -11.07
C LEU A 683 -27.51 0.71 -10.50
N ALA A 684 -27.47 0.19 -9.27
CA ALA A 684 -28.65 -0.41 -8.65
C ALA A 684 -29.80 0.61 -8.50
N HIS A 685 -29.49 1.83 -8.06
CA HIS A 685 -30.49 2.90 -7.96
C HIS A 685 -30.98 3.37 -9.32
N GLU A 686 -30.08 3.52 -10.29
CA GLU A 686 -30.41 4.08 -11.60
C GLU A 686 -31.23 3.12 -12.47
N LEU A 687 -30.90 1.83 -12.44
CA LEU A 687 -31.70 0.81 -13.12
C LEU A 687 -33.14 0.82 -12.59
N ARG A 688 -33.32 0.82 -11.26
CA ARG A 688 -34.65 0.90 -10.64
C ARG A 688 -35.38 2.19 -10.99
N ARG A 689 -34.70 3.34 -10.91
CA ARG A 689 -35.29 4.65 -11.20
C ARG A 689 -35.82 4.74 -12.64
N ARG A 690 -35.11 4.10 -13.58
CA ARG A 690 -35.48 4.08 -15.00
C ARG A 690 -36.37 2.90 -15.40
N GLY A 691 -36.65 1.96 -14.49
CA GLY A 691 -37.35 0.71 -14.82
C GLY A 691 -36.57 -0.18 -15.79
N LEU A 692 -35.24 -0.09 -15.77
CA LEU A 692 -34.32 -0.90 -16.58
C LEU A 692 -33.87 -2.14 -15.81
N LYS A 693 -33.37 -3.15 -16.52
CA LYS A 693 -33.16 -4.49 -15.97
C LYS A 693 -31.72 -4.77 -15.62
N ARG A 694 -30.77 -4.51 -16.53
CA ARG A 694 -29.37 -4.99 -16.40
C ARG A 694 -28.35 -3.88 -16.49
N GLY A 695 -27.36 -3.94 -15.60
CA GLY A 695 -26.25 -2.99 -15.60
C GLY A 695 -24.91 -3.65 -15.36
N ILE A 696 -23.87 -3.10 -15.99
CA ILE A 696 -22.47 -3.51 -15.79
C ILE A 696 -21.69 -2.36 -15.18
N GLY A 697 -21.00 -2.61 -14.08
CA GLY A 697 -20.01 -1.68 -13.54
C GLY A 697 -18.61 -2.24 -13.63
N SER A 698 -17.65 -1.40 -14.04
CA SER A 698 -16.29 -1.81 -14.32
C SER A 698 -15.26 -0.72 -13.98
N ALA A 699 -14.03 -1.13 -13.71
CA ALA A 699 -12.92 -0.22 -13.45
C ALA A 699 -11.59 -0.79 -13.97
N CYS A 700 -10.72 0.09 -14.48
CA CYS A 700 -9.31 -0.23 -14.67
C CYS A 700 -8.58 -0.18 -13.33
N ILE A 701 -7.50 -0.93 -13.20
CA ILE A 701 -6.76 -1.08 -11.94
C ILE A 701 -5.26 -0.95 -12.22
N GLY A 702 -4.59 -0.16 -11.36
CA GLY A 702 -3.14 0.04 -11.42
C GLY A 702 -2.35 -1.27 -11.35
N GLY A 703 -1.25 -1.35 -12.09
CA GLY A 703 -0.48 -2.60 -12.25
C GLY A 703 -1.00 -3.51 -13.38
N GLY A 704 -1.91 -3.00 -14.22
CA GLY A 704 -2.38 -3.70 -15.41
C GLY A 704 -3.46 -4.72 -15.09
N GLN A 705 -4.61 -4.28 -14.58
CA GLN A 705 -5.74 -5.16 -14.31
C GLN A 705 -7.08 -4.48 -14.62
N GLY A 706 -8.16 -5.25 -14.64
CA GLY A 706 -9.53 -4.74 -14.72
C GLY A 706 -10.52 -5.64 -14.02
N ILE A 707 -11.67 -5.08 -13.65
CA ILE A 707 -12.78 -5.79 -12.99
C ILE A 707 -14.12 -5.40 -13.61
N ALA A 708 -15.08 -6.32 -13.66
CA ALA A 708 -16.45 -6.07 -14.08
C ALA A 708 -17.44 -6.88 -13.24
N LEU A 709 -18.54 -6.26 -12.85
CA LEU A 709 -19.68 -6.89 -12.16
C LEU A 709 -20.94 -6.66 -12.99
N LEU A 710 -21.75 -7.72 -13.15
CA LEU A 710 -23.06 -7.67 -13.81
C LEU A 710 -24.16 -7.81 -12.76
N ILE A 711 -25.06 -6.82 -12.71
CA ILE A 711 -26.21 -6.81 -11.81
C ILE A 711 -27.53 -6.76 -12.58
N GLU A 712 -28.58 -7.26 -11.94
CA GLU A 712 -29.95 -7.25 -12.45
C GLU A 712 -30.92 -6.77 -11.38
N THR A 713 -31.87 -5.90 -11.71
CA THR A 713 -32.91 -5.47 -10.76
C THR A 713 -33.78 -6.65 -10.32
N VAL A 714 -34.15 -6.68 -9.03
CA VAL A 714 -35.05 -7.72 -8.46
C VAL A 714 -36.51 -7.31 -8.57
#